data_AF-A0A929B988-F1
#
_entry.id   AF-A0A929B988-F1
#
_cell.length_a   1.000
_cell.length_b   1.000
_cell.length_c   1.000
_cell.angle_alpha   90.00
_cell.angle_beta   90.00
_cell.angle_gamma   90.00
#
_symmetry.space_group_name_H-M   'P 1'
#
loop_
_entity.id
_entity.type
_entity.pdbx_description
1 polymer ?
#
loop_
_entity_poly.entity_id
_entity_poly.type
_entity_poly.pdbx_seq_one_letter_code
_entity_poly.pdbx_strand_id
1 'polypeptide(L)'
;MRAGSAARSHRTNPHPSGRSATWDKATVDELRLDETERALLNAWRRTRRGTGDPVEQQLLATWRGWQEQPSRRPLWADDLRHLLLADPSAPVPATGLADRDGVPARAPARLLGMLLGGAAAESHALGGQLGQRSTAALFVLEGLVRAHTAARSTGEGDPVSGAVGGLRRWLHTRGVAWADCGADGQRPNGWLVAQQDLRSRSSDDPALLTAMARIGGGQPPGTRRQPINRTGSAAAVGLGPLAALWSADPGTVFALGGDLAAITHGHPDGHNPAGALAVAVLHLLRGHDLDTAVRHAITGWQAGRAPLERALRHGRLSPAGSRPARAEFDAARPGRSGLDALTVAVRAAASSPDDFAAAVRAAADHGGDTASAALVCGQLLGARHGAAGIPRSWLDRLPVRSTVERLATDAVTEFGPEPDESPDWERRYPLTETAEPTAAAAPDYRTGLGAVPRLASARERFLGAVLGCAVGEALGMPVSAENWDEIHARHGDDGLRSYVRAGHPSGRLGSDSQLLLFSLEGTIRANVARRTTGLQDPARHVQHAYQRWLHTQHLSWPRAAGEFHTGTPHPDGWLVQQRALFQTRNPGRTMMRTLIAFAKGQQPMGDPEHPVSDSRGSSAVVRSVPAALWSAEPGEVFRLGMRTAALTHGHRSAWYSAGALALLVSRTMHGDPLPAAVQAVLDELSGHAEHQEVSRRIDAAVRLAGTGPVDPPALERALGSGWTAVDALAIGLYAALAADGDFDTAVRLAVNHSGNSGTTGAVAGGLSGAWLGAPRIAEQWTAELELHEVIESLAQDAVLEFGPRPPDWADRYPAT
;
A
#
# COMPACT_ATOMS: atom_id res chain seq x y z
N MET A 1 -75.82 -36.80 -19.07
CA MET A 1 -74.87 -36.22 -18.10
C MET A 1 -73.70 -35.63 -18.87
N ARG A 2 -73.33 -34.37 -18.59
CA ARG A 2 -72.29 -33.55 -19.27
C ARG A 2 -70.97 -34.34 -19.41
N ALA A 3 -70.35 -34.53 -20.59
CA ALA A 3 -69.79 -33.61 -21.61
C ALA A 3 -68.34 -33.18 -21.29
N GLY A 4 -67.38 -33.63 -22.12
CA GLY A 4 -65.96 -33.30 -22.02
C GLY A 4 -65.10 -34.26 -22.86
N SER A 5 -65.16 -34.10 -24.18
CA SER A 5 -64.60 -35.01 -25.19
C SER A 5 -63.07 -34.94 -25.27
N ALA A 6 -62.41 -36.04 -24.91
CA ALA A 6 -60.98 -36.29 -25.05
C ALA A 6 -60.76 -37.55 -25.90
N ALA A 7 -59.90 -37.48 -26.93
CA ALA A 7 -59.23 -38.58 -27.63
C ALA A 7 -58.63 -38.01 -28.94
N ARG A 8 -57.34 -38.22 -29.28
CA ARG A 8 -56.73 -39.48 -29.81
C ARG A 8 -57.46 -39.97 -31.07
N SER A 9 -56.86 -40.49 -32.14
CA SER A 9 -55.48 -40.76 -32.54
C SER A 9 -55.56 -41.45 -33.93
N HIS A 10 -54.42 -41.50 -34.62
CA HIS A 10 -54.00 -42.46 -35.66
C HIS A 10 -54.35 -42.19 -37.14
N ARG A 11 -53.29 -42.04 -37.94
CA ARG A 11 -52.80 -43.08 -38.88
C ARG A 11 -51.33 -42.86 -39.27
N THR A 12 -50.69 -43.95 -39.68
CA THR A 12 -49.25 -44.19 -39.90
C THR A 12 -48.85 -44.15 -41.40
N ASN A 13 -47.73 -43.47 -41.70
CA ASN A 13 -46.62 -43.62 -42.71
C ASN A 13 -46.87 -44.11 -44.18
N PRO A 14 -46.02 -43.79 -45.21
CA PRO A 14 -44.60 -43.36 -45.18
C PRO A 14 -44.14 -42.24 -46.20
N HIS A 15 -42.86 -41.81 -46.08
CA HIS A 15 -41.96 -40.89 -46.87
C HIS A 15 -42.35 -40.42 -48.32
N PRO A 16 -41.99 -39.17 -48.77
CA PRO A 16 -40.58 -38.77 -49.01
C PRO A 16 -40.20 -37.26 -48.91
N SER A 17 -38.88 -37.02 -48.88
CA SER A 17 -38.11 -35.89 -49.43
C SER A 17 -38.64 -34.44 -49.43
N GLY A 18 -37.86 -33.55 -48.80
CA GLY A 18 -37.39 -32.32 -49.43
C GLY A 18 -38.36 -31.13 -49.49
N ARG A 19 -38.21 -30.20 -48.53
CA ARG A 19 -38.12 -28.76 -48.79
C ARG A 19 -37.64 -28.06 -47.52
N SER A 20 -36.39 -27.64 -47.59
CA SER A 20 -35.82 -26.52 -46.84
C SER A 20 -36.81 -25.36 -46.80
N ALA A 21 -37.41 -25.10 -45.64
CA ALA A 21 -37.99 -23.80 -45.33
C ALA A 21 -36.86 -22.90 -44.78
N THR A 22 -35.92 -22.55 -45.66
CA THR A 22 -35.07 -21.38 -45.46
C THR A 22 -35.99 -20.17 -45.51
N TRP A 23 -36.21 -19.54 -44.36
CA TRP A 23 -36.79 -18.22 -44.32
C TRP A 23 -35.80 -17.26 -44.97
N ASP A 24 -36.27 -16.60 -46.02
CA ASP A 24 -35.51 -15.66 -46.83
C ASP A 24 -35.15 -14.43 -45.98
N LYS A 25 -34.01 -13.82 -46.29
CA LYS A 25 -33.43 -12.65 -45.59
C LYS A 25 -34.43 -11.49 -45.46
N ALA A 26 -35.41 -11.44 -46.37
CA ALA A 26 -36.48 -10.46 -46.41
C ALA A 26 -37.42 -10.48 -45.20
N THR A 27 -37.59 -11.59 -44.46
CA THR A 27 -38.49 -11.63 -43.29
C THR A 27 -37.84 -11.04 -42.03
N VAL A 28 -36.50 -10.93 -41.99
CA VAL A 28 -35.77 -10.29 -40.88
C VAL A 28 -35.83 -8.76 -40.98
N ASP A 29 -35.97 -8.21 -42.18
CA ASP A 29 -36.06 -6.76 -42.41
C ASP A 29 -37.43 -6.15 -42.02
N GLU A 30 -38.48 -6.96 -41.82
CA GLU A 30 -39.78 -6.47 -41.31
C GLU A 30 -39.79 -6.19 -39.80
N LEU A 31 -38.88 -6.82 -39.04
CA LEU A 31 -38.66 -6.48 -37.63
C LEU A 31 -37.70 -5.30 -37.59
N ARG A 32 -38.20 -4.06 -37.51
CA ARG A 32 -37.38 -2.87 -37.21
C ARG A 32 -36.70 -3.05 -35.83
N LEU A 33 -35.55 -3.72 -35.80
CA LEU A 33 -34.80 -4.01 -34.58
C LEU A 33 -33.78 -2.92 -34.31
N ASP A 34 -33.73 -2.41 -33.08
CA ASP A 34 -32.65 -1.49 -32.67
C ASP A 34 -31.29 -2.22 -32.53
N GLU A 35 -30.22 -1.46 -32.33
CA GLU A 35 -28.85 -1.99 -32.29
C GLU A 35 -28.62 -2.95 -31.12
N THR A 36 -29.29 -2.71 -29.98
CA THR A 36 -29.23 -3.58 -28.80
C THR A 36 -30.01 -4.88 -29.04
N GLU A 37 -31.20 -4.79 -29.65
CA GLU A 37 -32.00 -5.95 -30.06
C GLU A 37 -31.23 -6.83 -31.05
N ARG A 38 -30.52 -6.22 -32.02
CA ARG A 38 -29.65 -6.92 -32.97
C ARG A 38 -28.47 -7.62 -32.29
N ALA A 39 -27.82 -6.96 -31.33
CA ALA A 39 -26.70 -7.53 -30.57
C ALA A 39 -27.14 -8.75 -29.74
N LEU A 40 -28.27 -8.66 -29.05
CA LEU A 40 -28.92 -9.76 -28.32
C LEU A 40 -29.25 -10.94 -29.24
N LEU A 41 -29.87 -10.67 -30.40
CA LEU A 41 -30.23 -11.69 -31.38
C LEU A 41 -28.99 -12.42 -31.90
N ASN A 42 -27.92 -11.68 -32.23
CA ASN A 42 -26.68 -12.22 -32.75
C ASN A 42 -25.91 -13.02 -31.69
N ALA A 43 -25.96 -12.63 -30.41
CA ALA A 43 -25.38 -13.41 -29.31
C ALA A 43 -26.12 -14.73 -29.09
N TRP A 44 -27.46 -14.69 -29.12
CA TRP A 44 -28.28 -15.90 -28.99
C TRP A 44 -28.06 -16.87 -30.18
N ARG A 45 -28.07 -16.36 -31.42
CA ARG A 45 -27.81 -17.18 -32.63
C ARG A 45 -26.40 -17.78 -32.67
N ARG A 46 -25.39 -17.12 -32.07
CA ARG A 46 -24.03 -17.65 -31.96
C ARG A 46 -23.93 -18.88 -31.06
N THR A 47 -24.83 -19.04 -30.10
CA THR A 47 -24.79 -20.15 -29.14
C THR A 47 -25.62 -21.37 -29.56
N ARG A 48 -26.40 -21.29 -30.66
CA ARG A 48 -27.19 -22.42 -31.18
C ARG A 48 -27.14 -22.55 -32.70
N ARG A 49 -26.83 -23.75 -33.20
CA ARG A 49 -26.97 -24.10 -34.63
C ARG A 49 -28.38 -24.66 -34.90
N GLY A 50 -29.31 -23.81 -35.32
CA GLY A 50 -30.63 -24.21 -35.80
C GLY A 50 -31.61 -23.03 -35.90
N THR A 51 -32.31 -22.91 -37.02
CA THR A 51 -33.17 -21.75 -37.36
C THR A 51 -34.61 -21.91 -36.87
N GLY A 52 -35.15 -20.86 -36.23
CA GLY A 52 -36.60 -20.56 -36.14
C GLY A 52 -37.32 -21.04 -34.88
N ASP A 53 -36.87 -20.63 -33.70
CA ASP A 53 -37.47 -21.03 -32.41
C ASP A 53 -38.45 -19.95 -31.88
N PRO A 54 -39.71 -20.26 -31.52
CA PRO A 54 -40.65 -19.33 -30.87
C PRO A 54 -40.10 -18.66 -29.59
N VAL A 55 -39.05 -19.23 -28.99
CA VAL A 55 -38.30 -18.62 -27.88
C VAL A 55 -37.64 -17.29 -28.27
N GLU A 56 -37.18 -17.12 -29.52
CA GLU A 56 -36.56 -15.88 -30.02
C GLU A 56 -37.58 -14.71 -30.01
N GLN A 57 -38.81 -14.97 -30.46
CA GLN A 57 -39.88 -13.98 -30.42
C GLN A 57 -40.30 -13.66 -28.99
N GLN A 58 -40.31 -14.66 -28.10
CA GLN A 58 -40.67 -14.45 -26.70
C GLN A 58 -39.60 -13.66 -25.92
N LEU A 59 -38.32 -13.86 -26.24
CA LEU A 59 -37.22 -13.06 -25.69
C LEU A 59 -37.29 -11.60 -26.14
N LEU A 60 -37.51 -11.36 -27.44
CA LEU A 60 -37.68 -10.00 -27.96
C LEU A 60 -38.93 -9.31 -27.41
N ALA A 61 -40.06 -10.02 -27.31
CA ALA A 61 -41.28 -9.47 -26.71
C ALA A 61 -41.10 -9.15 -25.22
N THR A 62 -40.38 -10.00 -24.48
CA THR A 62 -40.03 -9.74 -23.08
C THR A 62 -39.12 -8.52 -22.95
N TRP A 63 -38.12 -8.41 -23.83
CA TRP A 63 -37.20 -7.28 -23.87
C TRP A 63 -37.93 -5.95 -24.19
N ARG A 64 -38.84 -5.95 -25.18
CA ARG A 64 -39.69 -4.80 -25.51
C ARG A 64 -40.63 -4.45 -24.36
N GLY A 65 -41.19 -5.44 -23.67
CA GLY A 65 -41.96 -5.22 -22.45
C GLY A 65 -41.15 -4.53 -21.34
N TRP A 66 -39.85 -4.82 -21.24
CA TRP A 66 -38.94 -4.12 -20.32
C TRP A 66 -38.49 -2.74 -20.82
N GLN A 67 -38.58 -2.44 -22.10
CA GLN A 67 -38.37 -1.09 -22.66
C GLN A 67 -39.57 -0.20 -22.37
N GLU A 68 -40.78 -0.71 -22.56
CA GLU A 68 -42.03 0.03 -22.33
C GLU A 68 -42.32 0.25 -20.83
N GLN A 69 -41.90 -0.68 -19.96
CA GLN A 69 -42.03 -0.55 -18.49
C GLN A 69 -40.70 -0.85 -17.78
N PRO A 70 -39.79 0.15 -17.68
CA PRO A 70 -38.44 -0.03 -17.13
C PRO A 70 -38.42 -0.55 -15.69
N SER A 71 -39.45 -0.26 -14.89
CA SER A 71 -39.59 -0.70 -13.50
C SER A 71 -39.76 -2.22 -13.33
N ARG A 72 -40.08 -2.95 -14.41
CA ARG A 72 -40.20 -4.43 -14.42
C ARG A 72 -38.95 -5.15 -14.94
N ARG A 73 -37.93 -4.40 -15.35
CA ARG A 73 -36.67 -4.95 -15.85
C ARG A 73 -35.84 -5.49 -14.68
N PRO A 74 -35.47 -6.78 -14.66
CA PRO A 74 -34.60 -7.33 -13.63
C PRO A 74 -33.16 -6.86 -13.84
N LEU A 75 -32.43 -6.58 -12.76
CA LEU A 75 -31.11 -5.93 -12.78
C LEU A 75 -30.07 -6.65 -13.65
N TRP A 76 -30.09 -7.99 -13.71
CA TRP A 76 -29.18 -8.78 -14.55
C TRP A 76 -29.35 -8.52 -16.05
N ALA A 77 -30.50 -8.01 -16.48
CA ALA A 77 -30.77 -7.71 -17.89
C ALA A 77 -30.04 -6.45 -18.36
N ASP A 78 -29.77 -5.49 -17.45
CA ASP A 78 -28.90 -4.34 -17.76
C ASP A 78 -27.42 -4.76 -17.78
N ASP A 79 -27.00 -5.68 -16.91
CA ASP A 79 -25.64 -6.25 -16.93
C ASP A 79 -25.35 -6.98 -18.26
N LEU A 80 -26.31 -7.74 -18.78
CA LEU A 80 -26.20 -8.42 -20.08
C LEU A 80 -26.11 -7.41 -21.23
N ARG A 81 -26.83 -6.28 -21.13
CA ARG A 81 -26.75 -5.19 -22.12
C ARG A 81 -25.36 -4.57 -22.16
N HIS A 82 -24.77 -4.29 -21.00
CA HIS A 82 -23.42 -3.72 -20.90
C HIS A 82 -22.36 -4.68 -21.44
N LEU A 83 -22.47 -5.98 -21.16
CA LEU A 83 -21.56 -7.00 -21.68
C LEU A 83 -21.65 -7.16 -23.21
N LEU A 84 -22.83 -6.94 -23.80
CA LEU A 84 -23.06 -7.09 -25.23
C LEU A 84 -22.70 -5.85 -26.05
N LEU A 85 -22.61 -4.68 -25.41
CA LEU A 85 -22.26 -3.39 -26.04
C LEU A 85 -20.77 -3.03 -25.89
N ALA A 86 -20.02 -3.73 -25.04
CA ALA A 86 -18.59 -3.47 -24.85
C ALA A 86 -17.76 -3.88 -26.09
N ASP A 87 -17.06 -2.91 -26.70
CA ASP A 87 -16.02 -3.16 -27.70
C ASP A 87 -14.71 -3.55 -26.98
N PRO A 88 -14.16 -4.76 -27.19
CA PRO A 88 -13.00 -5.25 -26.45
C PRO A 88 -11.66 -4.58 -26.83
N SER A 89 -11.66 -3.49 -27.63
CA SER A 89 -10.43 -2.94 -28.21
C SER A 89 -10.00 -1.54 -27.75
N ALA A 90 -10.72 -0.87 -26.84
CA ALA A 90 -10.33 0.46 -26.35
C ALA A 90 -9.56 0.43 -25.01
N PRO A 91 -8.38 1.08 -24.90
CA PRO A 91 -7.64 1.17 -23.64
C PRO A 91 -8.30 2.17 -22.68
N VAL A 92 -8.79 1.66 -21.53
CA VAL A 92 -9.39 2.47 -20.45
C VAL A 92 -8.29 3.01 -19.53
N PRO A 93 -8.29 4.32 -19.15
CA PRO A 93 -7.36 4.86 -18.16
C PRO A 93 -7.58 4.19 -16.79
N ALA A 94 -6.52 3.85 -16.07
CA ALA A 94 -6.58 3.22 -14.74
C ALA A 94 -6.97 4.23 -13.64
N THR A 95 -8.20 4.72 -13.67
CA THR A 95 -8.81 5.49 -12.58
C THR A 95 -9.16 4.58 -11.41
N GLY A 96 -9.54 5.12 -10.24
CA GLY A 96 -9.96 4.25 -9.14
C GLY A 96 -11.36 3.63 -9.33
N LEU A 97 -12.11 4.10 -10.33
CA LEU A 97 -13.41 3.55 -10.73
C LEU A 97 -13.33 2.52 -11.86
N ALA A 98 -12.25 2.47 -12.65
CA ALA A 98 -12.08 1.52 -13.74
C ALA A 98 -10.76 0.72 -13.60
N ASP A 99 -10.85 -0.61 -13.66
CA ASP A 99 -9.68 -1.49 -13.76
C ASP A 99 -9.52 -2.05 -15.19
N ARG A 100 -8.61 -3.02 -15.39
CA ARG A 100 -8.37 -3.65 -16.70
C ARG A 100 -9.59 -4.40 -17.24
N ASP A 101 -10.53 -4.76 -16.37
CA ASP A 101 -11.75 -5.50 -16.65
C ASP A 101 -13.00 -4.59 -16.68
N GLY A 102 -12.83 -3.27 -16.45
CA GLY A 102 -13.87 -2.24 -16.51
C GLY A 102 -14.23 -1.62 -15.16
N VAL A 103 -15.42 -1.00 -15.06
CA VAL A 103 -15.92 -0.44 -13.79
C VAL A 103 -16.55 -1.56 -12.96
N PRO A 104 -16.12 -1.80 -11.71
CA PRO A 104 -16.80 -2.77 -10.85
C PRO A 104 -18.29 -2.42 -10.76
N ALA A 105 -19.19 -3.37 -11.03
CA ALA A 105 -20.61 -3.11 -11.27
C ALA A 105 -21.33 -2.29 -10.17
N ARG A 106 -20.81 -2.30 -8.93
CA ARG A 106 -21.37 -1.54 -7.79
C ARG A 106 -20.66 -0.22 -7.49
N ALA A 107 -19.53 0.09 -8.11
CA ALA A 107 -18.74 1.29 -7.84
C ALA A 107 -19.53 2.59 -8.03
N PRO A 108 -20.37 2.77 -9.08
CA PRO A 108 -21.22 3.96 -9.23
C PRO A 108 -22.20 4.16 -8.07
N ALA A 109 -22.91 3.09 -7.68
CA ALA A 109 -23.87 3.14 -6.57
C ALA A 109 -23.19 3.42 -5.22
N ARG A 110 -21.96 2.91 -5.04
CA ARG A 110 -21.13 3.12 -3.86
C ARG A 110 -20.51 4.51 -3.79
N LEU A 111 -20.10 5.08 -4.93
CA LEU A 111 -19.68 6.48 -4.99
C LEU A 111 -20.84 7.42 -4.62
N LEU A 112 -22.01 7.19 -5.21
CA LEU A 112 -23.22 7.94 -4.86
C LEU A 112 -23.55 7.78 -3.37
N GLY A 113 -23.45 6.55 -2.84
CA GLY A 113 -23.63 6.26 -1.42
C GLY A 113 -22.63 7.00 -0.53
N MET A 114 -21.35 7.05 -0.90
CA MET A 114 -20.31 7.78 -0.17
C MET A 114 -20.65 9.27 -0.06
N LEU A 115 -21.02 9.91 -1.17
CA LEU A 115 -21.33 11.34 -1.22
C LEU A 115 -22.62 11.67 -0.46
N LEU A 116 -23.71 10.96 -0.73
CA LEU A 116 -24.98 11.14 -0.01
C LEU A 116 -24.86 10.75 1.47
N GLY A 117 -24.09 9.71 1.78
CA GLY A 117 -23.87 9.22 3.14
C GLY A 117 -23.13 10.23 3.98
N GLY A 118 -22.04 10.81 3.46
CA GLY A 118 -21.33 11.91 4.11
C GLY A 118 -22.24 13.13 4.35
N ALA A 119 -22.98 13.56 3.32
CA ALA A 119 -23.85 14.73 3.41
C ALA A 119 -25.04 14.53 4.37
N ALA A 120 -25.70 13.38 4.33
CA ALA A 120 -26.80 13.06 5.23
C ALA A 120 -26.31 12.90 6.68
N ALA A 121 -25.12 12.33 6.90
CA ALA A 121 -24.56 12.12 8.22
C ALA A 121 -24.08 13.44 8.86
N GLU A 122 -23.38 14.29 8.11
CA GLU A 122 -23.04 15.63 8.58
C GLU A 122 -24.31 16.43 8.88
N SER A 123 -25.31 16.37 7.99
CA SER A 123 -26.56 17.07 8.19
C SER A 123 -27.30 16.61 9.46
N HIS A 124 -27.30 15.31 9.73
CA HIS A 124 -27.84 14.77 10.97
C HIS A 124 -27.12 15.32 12.20
N ALA A 125 -25.78 15.33 12.20
CA ALA A 125 -24.97 15.85 13.30
C ALA A 125 -25.18 17.36 13.53
N LEU A 126 -25.54 18.11 12.49
CA LEU A 126 -25.84 19.54 12.52
C LEU A 126 -27.34 19.87 12.69
N GLY A 127 -28.16 18.90 13.11
CA GLY A 127 -29.58 19.16 13.38
C GLY A 127 -30.45 19.38 12.14
N GLY A 128 -30.07 18.79 11.00
CA GLY A 128 -30.79 18.86 9.73
C GLY A 128 -30.32 19.97 8.78
N GLN A 129 -29.24 20.67 9.13
CA GLN A 129 -28.65 21.70 8.27
C GLN A 129 -27.61 21.10 7.32
N LEU A 130 -27.40 21.68 6.14
CA LEU A 130 -26.30 21.26 5.27
C LEU A 130 -24.97 21.79 5.84
N GLY A 131 -24.01 20.88 5.99
CA GLY A 131 -22.71 21.21 6.55
C GLY A 131 -21.71 21.75 5.52
N GLN A 132 -20.80 22.61 5.99
CA GLN A 132 -19.76 23.22 5.17
C GLN A 132 -18.84 22.15 4.54
N ARG A 133 -18.48 21.10 5.27
CA ARG A 133 -17.53 20.07 4.81
C ARG A 133 -18.07 19.33 3.59
N SER A 134 -19.37 18.98 3.61
CA SER A 134 -20.06 18.38 2.48
C SER A 134 -20.06 19.32 1.26
N THR A 135 -20.37 20.61 1.45
CA THR A 135 -20.34 21.56 0.33
C THR A 135 -18.95 21.74 -0.25
N ALA A 136 -17.91 21.82 0.58
CA ALA A 136 -16.53 21.91 0.13
C ALA A 136 -16.12 20.66 -0.65
N ALA A 137 -16.51 19.46 -0.19
CA ALA A 137 -16.25 18.21 -0.90
C ALA A 137 -16.90 18.17 -2.29
N LEU A 138 -18.12 18.69 -2.45
CA LEU A 138 -18.78 18.77 -3.76
C LEU A 138 -18.04 19.70 -4.73
N PHE A 139 -17.57 20.85 -4.26
CA PHE A 139 -16.77 21.76 -5.09
C PHE A 139 -15.37 21.19 -5.42
N VAL A 140 -14.74 20.48 -4.48
CA VAL A 140 -13.49 19.78 -4.77
C VAL A 140 -13.71 18.69 -5.82
N LEU A 141 -14.79 17.91 -5.73
CA LEU A 141 -15.14 16.89 -6.73
C LEU A 141 -15.37 17.52 -8.11
N GLU A 142 -16.11 18.63 -8.19
CA GLU A 142 -16.30 19.37 -9.44
C GLU A 142 -14.98 19.90 -10.01
N GLY A 143 -14.07 20.37 -9.16
CA GLY A 143 -12.71 20.74 -9.54
C GLY A 143 -11.88 19.57 -10.07
N LEU A 144 -12.01 18.39 -9.46
CA LEU A 144 -11.36 17.16 -9.92
C LEU A 144 -11.92 16.68 -11.26
N VAL A 145 -13.24 16.74 -11.47
CA VAL A 145 -13.85 16.44 -12.78
C VAL A 145 -13.22 17.32 -13.85
N ARG A 146 -13.17 18.65 -13.64
CA ARG A 146 -12.53 19.58 -14.60
C ARG A 146 -11.06 19.28 -14.84
N ALA A 147 -10.31 19.01 -13.77
CA ALA A 147 -8.88 18.71 -13.89
C ALA A 147 -8.64 17.40 -14.67
N HIS A 148 -9.52 16.41 -14.50
CA HIS A 148 -9.45 15.16 -15.27
C HIS A 148 -9.84 15.39 -16.74
N THR A 149 -10.92 16.14 -16.99
CA THR A 149 -11.30 16.54 -18.35
C THR A 149 -10.16 17.26 -19.05
N ALA A 150 -9.53 18.23 -18.40
CA ALA A 150 -8.37 18.96 -18.92
C ALA A 150 -7.18 18.03 -19.17
N ALA A 151 -6.88 17.14 -18.22
CA ALA A 151 -5.78 16.20 -18.35
C ALA A 151 -5.94 15.26 -19.55
N ARG A 152 -7.17 14.91 -19.89
CA ARG A 152 -7.51 14.03 -20.99
C ARG A 152 -7.63 14.77 -22.33
N SER A 153 -8.15 16.00 -22.33
CA SER A 153 -8.39 16.78 -23.56
C SER A 153 -7.20 17.61 -24.03
N THR A 154 -6.45 18.23 -23.12
CA THR A 154 -5.31 19.11 -23.44
C THR A 154 -3.98 18.54 -22.98
N GLY A 155 -3.97 17.50 -22.15
CA GLY A 155 -2.76 17.04 -21.50
C GLY A 155 -2.25 18.01 -20.43
N GLU A 156 -3.09 18.95 -19.97
CA GLU A 156 -2.79 19.95 -18.93
C GLU A 156 -3.92 19.93 -17.89
N GLY A 157 -3.64 19.77 -16.59
CA GLY A 157 -4.64 19.26 -15.63
C GLY A 157 -3.98 18.59 -14.44
N ASP A 158 -4.19 19.19 -13.27
CA ASP A 158 -3.58 18.79 -12.01
C ASP A 158 -4.68 18.72 -10.95
N PRO A 159 -4.80 17.60 -10.20
CA PRO A 159 -5.92 17.41 -9.29
C PRO A 159 -5.91 18.39 -8.12
N VAL A 160 -4.73 18.83 -7.66
CA VAL A 160 -4.60 19.80 -6.57
C VAL A 160 -5.05 21.18 -7.04
N SER A 161 -4.62 21.60 -8.22
CA SER A 161 -5.03 22.86 -8.86
C SER A 161 -6.53 22.88 -9.13
N GLY A 162 -7.09 21.76 -9.62
CA GLY A 162 -8.53 21.58 -9.76
C GLY A 162 -9.29 21.74 -8.45
N ALA A 163 -8.80 21.09 -7.38
CA ALA A 163 -9.37 21.19 -6.04
C ALA A 163 -9.30 22.62 -5.48
N VAL A 164 -8.20 23.36 -5.69
CA VAL A 164 -8.08 24.77 -5.31
C VAL A 164 -9.09 25.62 -6.06
N GLY A 165 -9.22 25.45 -7.39
CA GLY A 165 -10.25 26.16 -8.19
C GLY A 165 -11.67 25.86 -7.69
N GLY A 166 -11.95 24.60 -7.35
CA GLY A 166 -13.20 24.21 -6.69
C GLY A 166 -13.42 24.95 -5.38
N LEU A 167 -12.41 24.97 -4.49
CA LEU A 167 -12.49 25.67 -3.21
C LEU A 167 -12.62 27.19 -3.35
N ARG A 168 -12.10 27.81 -4.43
CA ARG A 168 -12.35 29.23 -4.75
C ARG A 168 -13.82 29.47 -5.09
N ARG A 169 -14.43 28.62 -5.92
CA ARG A 169 -15.88 28.68 -6.22
C ARG A 169 -16.71 28.45 -4.97
N TRP A 170 -16.30 27.51 -4.13
CA TRP A 170 -16.91 27.29 -2.82
C TRP A 170 -16.83 28.55 -1.94
N LEU A 171 -15.66 29.20 -1.81
CA LEU A 171 -15.48 30.43 -1.03
C LEU A 171 -16.39 31.55 -1.56
N HIS A 172 -16.54 31.68 -2.87
CA HIS A 172 -17.46 32.65 -3.47
C HIS A 172 -18.92 32.41 -3.05
N THR A 173 -19.37 31.16 -2.95
CA THR A 173 -20.74 30.86 -2.44
C THR A 173 -20.95 31.31 -1.00
N ARG A 174 -19.87 31.56 -0.24
CA ARG A 174 -19.87 32.12 1.12
C ARG A 174 -19.93 33.65 1.13
N GLY A 175 -20.11 34.29 -0.03
CA GLY A 175 -20.28 35.74 -0.18
C GLY A 175 -19.00 36.54 -0.30
N VAL A 176 -17.86 35.89 -0.49
CA VAL A 176 -16.60 36.55 -0.83
C VAL A 176 -16.67 36.97 -2.29
N ALA A 177 -16.26 38.20 -2.61
CA ALA A 177 -16.23 38.65 -4.00
C ALA A 177 -15.27 37.76 -4.81
N TRP A 178 -15.59 37.50 -6.08
CA TRP A 178 -14.79 36.58 -6.89
C TRP A 178 -13.32 37.02 -7.01
N ALA A 179 -13.07 38.33 -7.12
CA ALA A 179 -11.72 38.91 -7.13
C ALA A 179 -10.93 38.57 -5.85
N ASP A 180 -11.60 38.54 -4.70
CA ASP A 180 -10.98 38.23 -3.40
C ASP A 180 -10.80 36.72 -3.16
N CYS A 181 -11.27 35.88 -4.09
CA CYS A 181 -11.04 34.44 -4.06
C CYS A 181 -9.69 34.06 -4.71
N GLY A 182 -8.94 35.04 -5.27
CA GLY A 182 -7.63 34.83 -5.87
C GLY A 182 -7.65 34.15 -7.24
N ALA A 183 -8.73 34.33 -8.01
CA ALA A 183 -8.86 33.83 -9.38
C ALA A 183 -8.64 34.97 -10.39
N ASP A 184 -7.91 34.69 -11.47
CA ASP A 184 -7.48 35.71 -12.45
C ASP A 184 -8.57 36.10 -13.48
N GLY A 185 -9.80 35.61 -13.32
CA GLY A 185 -10.93 35.82 -14.25
C GLY A 185 -12.04 36.76 -13.76
N GLN A 186 -12.84 37.28 -14.70
CA GLN A 186 -13.85 38.32 -14.40
C GLN A 186 -15.06 37.83 -13.58
N ARG A 187 -15.44 36.54 -13.68
CA ARG A 187 -16.60 35.94 -12.97
C ARG A 187 -16.40 34.44 -12.73
N PRO A 188 -17.02 33.86 -11.68
CA PRO A 188 -17.03 32.42 -11.48
C PRO A 188 -17.83 31.72 -12.59
N ASN A 189 -17.36 30.56 -13.04
CA ASN A 189 -18.02 29.73 -14.05
C ASN A 189 -18.37 28.32 -13.50
N GLY A 190 -19.18 27.56 -14.25
CA GLY A 190 -19.64 26.22 -13.86
C GLY A 190 -21.06 26.18 -13.31
N TRP A 191 -21.66 25.00 -13.36
CA TRP A 191 -23.06 24.82 -12.95
C TRP A 191 -23.25 24.75 -11.44
N LEU A 192 -22.24 24.28 -10.69
CA LEU A 192 -22.32 24.05 -9.25
C LEU A 192 -22.37 25.36 -8.45
N VAL A 193 -21.59 26.38 -8.85
CA VAL A 193 -21.56 27.71 -8.20
C VAL A 193 -22.88 28.48 -8.34
N ALA A 194 -23.71 28.10 -9.32
CA ALA A 194 -25.04 28.66 -9.54
C ALA A 194 -26.11 28.06 -8.60
N GLN A 195 -25.84 26.92 -7.95
CA GLN A 195 -26.83 26.26 -7.10
C GLN A 195 -27.04 27.04 -5.79
N GLN A 196 -28.30 27.36 -5.49
CA GLN A 196 -28.65 28.19 -4.33
C GLN A 196 -28.61 27.43 -2.99
N ASP A 197 -28.93 26.14 -3.02
CA ASP A 197 -28.88 25.20 -1.90
C ASP A 197 -27.47 25.06 -1.29
N LEU A 198 -26.41 25.34 -2.06
CA LEU A 198 -25.01 25.30 -1.62
C LEU A 198 -24.50 26.59 -0.95
N ARG A 199 -25.32 27.65 -0.85
CA ARG A 199 -24.92 28.97 -0.32
C ARG A 199 -25.12 29.13 1.20
N SER A 200 -25.55 28.07 1.90
CA SER A 200 -25.73 28.10 3.36
C SER A 200 -24.41 28.38 4.08
N ARG A 201 -24.42 29.26 5.10
CA ARG A 201 -23.23 29.62 5.92
C ARG A 201 -23.32 29.15 7.38
N SER A 202 -24.21 28.21 7.68
CA SER A 202 -24.60 27.92 9.06
C SER A 202 -23.58 27.10 9.88
N SER A 203 -22.49 26.62 9.27
CA SER A 203 -21.55 25.66 9.88
C SER A 203 -20.09 25.85 9.46
N ASP A 204 -19.69 27.08 9.13
CA ASP A 204 -18.38 27.33 8.55
C ASP A 204 -17.22 27.07 9.54
N ASP A 205 -16.30 26.18 9.17
CA ASP A 205 -15.01 25.94 9.82
C ASP A 205 -14.06 27.14 9.61
N PRO A 206 -13.56 27.77 10.70
CA PRO A 206 -12.68 28.93 10.60
C PRO A 206 -11.34 28.63 9.92
N ALA A 207 -10.81 27.41 10.03
CA ALA A 207 -9.51 27.07 9.47
C ALA A 207 -9.57 26.98 7.93
N LEU A 208 -10.62 26.35 7.40
CA LEU A 208 -10.88 26.29 5.96
C LEU A 208 -11.06 27.71 5.37
N LEU A 209 -11.91 28.54 5.98
CA LEU A 209 -12.13 29.93 5.54
C LEU A 209 -10.84 30.76 5.59
N THR A 210 -10.08 30.68 6.70
CA THR A 210 -8.84 31.44 6.87
C THR A 210 -7.78 31.02 5.85
N ALA A 211 -7.63 29.72 5.60
CA ALA A 211 -6.71 29.22 4.59
C ALA A 211 -7.09 29.70 3.19
N MET A 212 -8.38 29.63 2.83
CA MET A 212 -8.84 30.10 1.52
C MET A 212 -8.75 31.62 1.36
N ALA A 213 -8.95 32.40 2.42
CA ALA A 213 -8.73 33.84 2.40
C ALA A 213 -7.24 34.19 2.18
N ARG A 214 -6.32 33.45 2.80
CA ARG A 214 -4.87 33.60 2.56
C ARG A 214 -4.48 33.28 1.11
N ILE A 215 -5.05 32.22 0.55
CA ILE A 215 -4.88 31.86 -0.87
C ILE A 215 -5.44 32.96 -1.77
N GLY A 216 -6.61 33.50 -1.44
CA GLY A 216 -7.21 34.65 -2.12
C GLY A 216 -6.32 35.90 -2.10
N GLY A 217 -5.61 36.12 -1.00
CA GLY A 217 -4.62 37.19 -0.84
C GLY A 217 -3.26 36.94 -1.50
N GLY A 218 -3.14 35.89 -2.33
CA GLY A 218 -1.92 35.60 -3.11
C GLY A 218 -0.91 34.67 -2.44
N GLN A 219 -1.23 34.06 -1.28
CA GLN A 219 -0.39 32.99 -0.74
C GLN A 219 -0.57 31.70 -1.55
N PRO A 220 0.49 30.89 -1.74
CA PRO A 220 0.34 29.58 -2.37
C PRO A 220 -0.55 28.66 -1.50
N PRO A 221 -1.31 27.74 -2.12
CA PRO A 221 -2.03 26.70 -1.41
C PRO A 221 -1.13 25.90 -0.49
N GLY A 222 -1.67 25.45 0.66
CA GLY A 222 -0.92 24.59 1.56
C GLY A 222 -0.55 23.27 0.91
N THR A 223 0.62 22.73 1.25
CA THR A 223 1.03 21.37 0.88
C THR A 223 1.50 20.64 2.13
N ARG A 224 1.60 19.30 2.07
CA ARG A 224 2.16 18.51 3.17
C ARG A 224 3.61 18.88 3.52
N ARG A 225 4.34 19.53 2.60
CA ARG A 225 5.73 20.00 2.82
C ARG A 225 5.78 21.46 3.25
N GLN A 226 4.88 22.29 2.73
CA GLN A 226 4.81 23.73 2.98
C GLN A 226 3.39 24.05 3.46
N PRO A 227 3.12 23.83 4.76
CA PRO A 227 1.78 23.99 5.29
C PRO A 227 1.39 25.47 5.40
N ILE A 228 0.18 25.81 4.96
CA ILE A 228 -0.37 27.19 5.07
C ILE A 228 -0.74 27.56 6.52
N ASN A 229 -0.92 26.56 7.38
CA ASN A 229 -1.17 26.69 8.81
C ASN A 229 -0.80 25.38 9.55
N ARG A 230 -0.88 25.39 10.88
CA ARG A 230 -0.61 24.21 11.72
C ARG A 230 -1.88 23.52 12.22
N THR A 231 -3.01 23.70 11.54
CA THR A 231 -4.29 23.16 12.00
C THR A 231 -4.35 21.65 11.73
N GLY A 232 -4.64 20.87 12.78
CA GLY A 232 -4.90 19.42 12.70
C GLY A 232 -6.37 19.03 12.79
N SER A 233 -7.29 19.99 12.66
CA SER A 233 -8.75 19.80 12.69
C SER A 233 -9.21 18.74 11.68
N ALA A 234 -10.31 18.06 12.01
CA ALA A 234 -10.91 17.03 11.18
C ALA A 234 -11.71 17.56 9.96
N ALA A 235 -11.91 18.88 9.85
CA ALA A 235 -12.80 19.47 8.85
C ALA A 235 -12.42 19.14 7.39
N ALA A 236 -11.13 18.95 7.09
CA ALA A 236 -10.67 18.58 5.74
C ALA A 236 -10.53 17.06 5.50
N VAL A 237 -10.73 16.20 6.51
CA VAL A 237 -10.58 14.74 6.37
C VAL A 237 -11.55 14.19 5.33
N GLY A 238 -12.77 14.72 5.28
CA GLY A 238 -13.80 14.33 4.33
C GLY A 238 -13.50 14.64 2.86
N LEU A 239 -12.46 15.43 2.55
CA LEU A 239 -12.00 15.69 1.18
C LEU A 239 -11.16 14.54 0.62
N GLY A 240 -10.46 13.82 1.50
CA GLY A 240 -9.56 12.71 1.14
C GLY A 240 -10.19 11.65 0.23
N PRO A 241 -11.39 11.09 0.54
CA PRO A 241 -12.11 10.12 -0.29
C PRO A 241 -12.15 10.40 -1.79
N LEU A 242 -12.16 11.67 -2.20
CA LEU A 242 -12.27 12.07 -3.60
C LEU A 242 -11.03 11.67 -4.41
N ALA A 243 -9.88 11.52 -3.76
CA ALA A 243 -8.67 11.02 -4.38
C ALA A 243 -8.80 9.57 -4.89
N ALA A 244 -9.73 8.80 -4.32
CA ALA A 244 -10.02 7.43 -4.78
C ALA A 244 -10.61 7.37 -6.19
N LEU A 245 -11.02 8.50 -6.78
CA LEU A 245 -11.46 8.55 -8.18
C LEU A 245 -10.29 8.71 -9.14
N TRP A 246 -9.23 9.40 -8.70
CA TRP A 246 -8.14 9.83 -9.57
C TRP A 246 -7.17 8.71 -9.96
N SER A 247 -6.99 7.72 -9.09
CA SER A 247 -6.00 6.66 -9.30
C SER A 247 -6.44 5.32 -8.74
N ALA A 248 -6.05 4.26 -9.46
CA ALA A 248 -6.15 2.88 -9.01
C ALA A 248 -5.09 2.46 -7.97
N ASP A 249 -4.02 3.25 -7.82
CA ASP A 249 -2.86 2.97 -6.96
C ASP A 249 -3.09 3.49 -5.54
N PRO A 250 -3.12 2.63 -4.51
CA PRO A 250 -3.34 3.05 -3.12
C PRO A 250 -2.32 4.07 -2.61
N GLY A 251 -1.06 4.01 -3.05
CA GLY A 251 -0.03 4.98 -2.65
C GLY A 251 -0.32 6.39 -3.17
N THR A 252 -0.70 6.48 -4.44
CA THR A 252 -1.13 7.73 -5.09
C THR A 252 -2.42 8.27 -4.46
N VAL A 253 -3.38 7.39 -4.18
CA VAL A 253 -4.64 7.77 -3.50
C VAL A 253 -4.36 8.31 -2.09
N PHE A 254 -3.48 7.67 -1.32
CA PHE A 254 -3.07 8.18 0.00
C PHE A 254 -2.40 9.55 -0.11
N ALA A 255 -1.47 9.70 -1.04
CA ALA A 255 -0.73 10.94 -1.25
C ALA A 255 -1.67 12.09 -1.64
N LEU A 256 -2.49 11.88 -2.67
CA LEU A 256 -3.44 12.88 -3.16
C LEU A 256 -4.50 13.20 -2.11
N GLY A 257 -5.05 12.20 -1.41
CA GLY A 257 -6.03 12.43 -0.34
C GLY A 257 -5.47 13.32 0.78
N GLY A 258 -4.20 13.12 1.13
CA GLY A 258 -3.48 14.01 2.05
C GLY A 258 -3.21 15.39 1.46
N ASP A 259 -2.81 15.49 0.18
CA ASP A 259 -2.57 16.78 -0.47
C ASP A 259 -3.85 17.62 -0.58
N LEU A 260 -5.01 17.00 -0.87
CA LEU A 260 -6.32 17.67 -0.88
C LEU A 260 -6.67 18.29 0.49
N ALA A 261 -6.38 17.59 1.58
CA ALA A 261 -6.58 18.14 2.93
C ALA A 261 -5.53 19.22 3.27
N ALA A 262 -4.28 19.01 2.86
CA ALA A 262 -3.16 19.91 3.16
C ALA A 262 -3.28 21.30 2.50
N ILE A 263 -4.10 21.45 1.46
CA ILE A 263 -4.48 22.76 0.89
C ILE A 263 -4.87 23.74 2.01
N THR A 264 -5.59 23.25 3.01
CA THR A 264 -6.12 24.08 4.11
C THR A 264 -5.74 23.62 5.51
N HIS A 265 -5.32 22.37 5.70
CA HIS A 265 -5.01 21.78 7.00
C HIS A 265 -3.60 21.17 7.00
N GLY A 266 -2.62 21.99 7.40
CA GLY A 266 -1.21 21.65 7.21
C GLY A 266 -0.59 20.73 8.27
N HIS A 267 -1.32 20.37 9.34
CA HIS A 267 -0.79 19.46 10.36
C HIS A 267 -0.93 17.98 9.92
N PRO A 268 0.05 17.10 10.23
CA PRO A 268 -0.03 15.67 9.94
C PRO A 268 -1.31 14.99 10.45
N ASP A 269 -1.77 15.35 11.65
CA ASP A 269 -3.02 14.82 12.24
C ASP A 269 -4.30 15.31 11.54
N GLY A 270 -4.20 16.29 10.64
CA GLY A 270 -5.29 16.73 9.77
C GLY A 270 -5.25 16.03 8.42
N HIS A 271 -4.09 16.01 7.75
CA HIS A 271 -4.00 15.54 6.36
C HIS A 271 -3.71 14.04 6.20
N ASN A 272 -2.99 13.38 7.11
CA ASN A 272 -2.74 11.94 6.99
C ASN A 272 -4.01 11.07 7.16
N PRO A 273 -4.94 11.40 8.09
CA PRO A 273 -6.22 10.71 8.16
C PRO A 273 -7.05 10.85 6.87
N ALA A 274 -6.94 11.97 6.17
CA ALA A 274 -7.60 12.16 4.87
C ALA A 274 -7.06 11.18 3.82
N GLY A 275 -5.73 11.01 3.75
CA GLY A 275 -5.08 10.02 2.88
C GLY A 275 -5.48 8.58 3.23
N ALA A 276 -5.53 8.23 4.52
CA ALA A 276 -5.96 6.91 4.96
C ALA A 276 -7.42 6.63 4.61
N LEU A 277 -8.31 7.60 4.86
CA LEU A 277 -9.71 7.50 4.50
C LEU A 277 -9.89 7.34 2.97
N ALA A 278 -9.06 8.01 2.16
CA ALA A 278 -9.05 7.86 0.71
C ALA A 278 -8.78 6.41 0.28
N VAL A 279 -7.77 5.77 0.87
CA VAL A 279 -7.43 4.37 0.59
C VAL A 279 -8.54 3.42 1.05
N ALA A 280 -9.11 3.65 2.23
CA ALA A 280 -10.23 2.84 2.71
C ALA A 280 -11.41 2.91 1.72
N VAL A 281 -11.76 4.12 1.26
CA VAL A 281 -12.81 4.32 0.26
C VAL A 281 -12.49 3.63 -1.06
N LEU A 282 -11.26 3.71 -1.57
CA LEU A 282 -10.85 2.99 -2.79
C LEU A 282 -11.19 1.48 -2.69
N HIS A 283 -10.82 0.84 -1.58
CA HIS A 283 -11.09 -0.59 -1.39
C HIS A 283 -12.60 -0.89 -1.22
N LEU A 284 -13.34 -0.01 -0.55
CA LEU A 284 -14.80 -0.14 -0.42
C LEU A 284 -15.51 -0.01 -1.77
N LEU A 285 -15.12 0.97 -2.61
CA LEU A 285 -15.64 1.11 -3.98
C LEU A 285 -15.43 -0.19 -4.77
N ARG A 286 -14.28 -0.84 -4.58
CA ARG A 286 -13.88 -2.07 -5.28
C ARG A 286 -14.52 -3.37 -4.81
N GLY A 287 -15.18 -3.43 -3.66
CA GLY A 287 -15.75 -4.73 -3.22
C GLY A 287 -15.57 -5.05 -1.76
N HIS A 288 -14.46 -4.57 -1.20
CA HIS A 288 -13.95 -5.05 0.08
C HIS A 288 -14.89 -4.67 1.23
N ASP A 289 -14.84 -5.45 2.30
CA ASP A 289 -15.49 -5.07 3.55
C ASP A 289 -14.70 -3.96 4.27
N LEU A 290 -15.31 -3.43 5.33
CA LEU A 290 -14.76 -2.31 6.10
C LEU A 290 -13.43 -2.66 6.81
N ASP A 291 -13.30 -3.89 7.34
CA ASP A 291 -12.11 -4.30 8.09
C ASP A 291 -10.91 -4.40 7.15
N THR A 292 -11.08 -5.07 6.01
CA THR A 292 -10.07 -5.15 4.95
C THR A 292 -9.71 -3.76 4.41
N ALA A 293 -10.71 -2.93 4.10
CA ALA A 293 -10.48 -1.59 3.60
C ALA A 293 -9.67 -0.70 4.56
N VAL A 294 -10.00 -0.72 5.86
CA VAL A 294 -9.27 0.05 6.87
C VAL A 294 -7.88 -0.53 7.12
N ARG A 295 -7.69 -1.85 7.08
CA ARG A 295 -6.35 -2.46 7.16
C ARG A 295 -5.45 -2.03 6.02
N HIS A 296 -5.95 -1.99 4.79
CA HIS A 296 -5.20 -1.47 3.65
C HIS A 296 -4.87 0.02 3.80
N ALA A 297 -5.76 0.81 4.41
CA ALA A 297 -5.52 2.23 4.65
C ALA A 297 -4.37 2.52 5.63
N ILE A 298 -4.04 1.59 6.53
CA ILE A 298 -3.03 1.79 7.58
C ILE A 298 -1.68 1.13 7.32
N THR A 299 -1.55 0.27 6.30
CA THR A 299 -0.28 -0.38 5.94
C THR A 299 0.84 0.63 5.65
N GLY A 300 0.50 1.84 5.20
CA GLY A 300 1.44 2.93 4.92
C GLY A 300 1.53 4.03 5.98
N TRP A 301 0.74 3.99 7.07
CA TRP A 301 0.60 5.11 8.02
C TRP A 301 0.75 4.67 9.49
N GLN A 302 1.98 4.77 10.01
CA GLN A 302 2.34 4.30 11.35
C GLN A 302 1.54 4.97 12.48
N ALA A 303 1.39 6.30 12.45
CA ALA A 303 0.70 7.03 13.53
C ALA A 303 -0.79 6.67 13.65
N GLY A 304 -1.44 6.28 12.54
CA GLY A 304 -2.83 5.86 12.52
C GLY A 304 -3.06 4.37 12.80
N ARG A 305 -2.02 3.53 12.71
CA ARG A 305 -2.14 2.06 12.82
C ARG A 305 -2.74 1.63 14.16
N ALA A 306 -2.09 1.95 15.28
CA ALA A 306 -2.54 1.51 16.59
C ALA A 306 -3.94 2.08 16.98
N PRO A 307 -4.26 3.37 16.75
CA PRO A 307 -5.61 3.90 16.99
C PRO A 307 -6.69 3.21 16.16
N LEU A 308 -6.46 2.98 14.87
CA LEU A 308 -7.47 2.41 13.96
C LEU A 308 -7.63 0.90 14.13
N GLU A 309 -6.55 0.15 14.39
CA GLU A 309 -6.66 -1.27 14.77
C GLU A 309 -7.43 -1.44 16.09
N ARG A 310 -7.20 -0.56 17.06
CA ARG A 310 -7.95 -0.54 18.31
C ARG A 310 -9.42 -0.20 18.06
N ALA A 311 -9.72 0.77 17.20
CA ALA A 311 -11.08 1.12 16.82
C ALA A 311 -11.82 -0.06 16.17
N LEU A 312 -11.19 -0.75 15.21
CA LEU A 312 -11.74 -1.96 14.59
C LEU A 312 -11.99 -3.06 15.62
N ARG A 313 -10.99 -3.34 16.47
CA ARG A 313 -11.09 -4.35 17.52
C ARG A 313 -12.24 -4.06 18.48
N HIS A 314 -12.31 -2.83 19.00
CA HIS A 314 -13.36 -2.44 19.93
C HIS A 314 -14.73 -2.41 19.27
N GLY A 315 -14.83 -2.00 18.01
CA GLY A 315 -16.10 -2.03 17.28
C GLY A 315 -16.64 -3.46 17.13
N ARG A 316 -15.76 -4.42 16.84
CA ARG A 316 -16.08 -5.84 16.70
C ARG A 316 -16.44 -6.56 18.01
N LEU A 317 -15.95 -6.07 19.14
CA LEU A 317 -16.16 -6.69 20.45
C LEU A 317 -17.53 -6.37 21.07
N SER A 318 -18.32 -5.51 20.45
CA SER A 318 -19.68 -5.20 20.92
C SER A 318 -20.54 -6.46 20.86
N PRO A 319 -21.10 -6.98 21.98
CA PRO A 319 -22.11 -8.03 21.95
C PRO A 319 -23.18 -7.79 20.88
N ALA A 320 -23.68 -8.84 20.22
CA ALA A 320 -24.67 -8.71 19.15
C ALA A 320 -25.86 -7.83 19.61
N GLY A 321 -26.06 -6.69 18.94
CA GLY A 321 -27.12 -5.71 19.24
C GLY A 321 -26.76 -4.64 20.28
N SER A 322 -25.63 -4.75 20.98
CA SER A 322 -25.09 -3.67 21.82
C SER A 322 -24.36 -2.64 20.97
N ARG A 323 -24.51 -1.36 21.31
CA ARG A 323 -23.95 -0.22 20.57
C ARG A 323 -23.07 0.60 21.51
N PRO A 324 -21.98 1.21 21.00
CA PRO A 324 -21.14 2.04 21.82
C PRO A 324 -21.92 3.23 22.40
N ALA A 325 -21.86 3.43 23.71
CA ALA A 325 -22.41 4.59 24.38
C ALA A 325 -21.43 5.77 24.32
N ARG A 326 -21.96 7.00 24.48
CA ARG A 326 -21.16 8.22 24.59
C ARG A 326 -19.96 8.08 25.54
N ALA A 327 -20.18 7.48 26.71
CA ALA A 327 -19.13 7.27 27.71
C ALA A 327 -17.95 6.44 27.18
N GLU A 328 -18.19 5.49 26.27
CA GLU A 328 -17.16 4.63 25.70
C GLU A 328 -16.36 5.32 24.60
N PHE A 329 -16.96 6.29 23.89
CA PHE A 329 -16.21 7.18 23.01
C PHE A 329 -15.43 8.21 23.84
N ASP A 330 -16.06 8.85 24.82
CA ASP A 330 -15.44 9.86 25.69
C ASP A 330 -14.28 9.30 26.52
N ALA A 331 -14.32 8.03 26.91
CA ALA A 331 -13.21 7.32 27.56
C ALA A 331 -11.94 7.25 26.68
N ALA A 332 -12.09 7.28 25.35
CA ALA A 332 -10.98 7.38 24.42
C ALA A 332 -10.42 8.80 24.29
N ARG A 333 -10.99 9.78 25.02
CA ARG A 333 -10.66 11.22 24.97
C ARG A 333 -10.62 11.74 23.53
N PRO A 334 -11.73 11.65 22.78
CA PRO A 334 -11.75 12.00 21.37
C PRO A 334 -11.46 13.48 21.24
N GLY A 335 -10.28 13.81 20.72
CA GLY A 335 -9.91 15.19 20.43
C GLY A 335 -10.68 15.73 19.22
N ARG A 336 -10.22 16.90 18.76
CA ARG A 336 -10.72 17.53 17.53
C ARG A 336 -9.80 17.29 16.33
N SER A 337 -8.81 16.39 16.48
CA SER A 337 -7.89 16.09 15.39
C SER A 337 -8.57 15.25 14.31
N GLY A 338 -8.03 15.26 13.10
CA GLY A 338 -8.48 14.38 12.03
C GLY A 338 -8.34 12.89 12.38
N LEU A 339 -7.29 12.51 13.11
CA LEU A 339 -7.07 11.13 13.55
C LEU A 339 -8.15 10.69 14.55
N ASP A 340 -8.54 11.56 15.49
CA ASP A 340 -9.60 11.27 16.45
C ASP A 340 -10.94 11.04 15.75
N ALA A 341 -11.31 11.94 14.83
CA ALA A 341 -12.56 11.84 14.08
C ALA A 341 -12.61 10.56 13.23
N LEU A 342 -11.51 10.21 12.54
CA LEU A 342 -11.43 8.97 11.77
C LEU A 342 -11.52 7.73 12.69
N THR A 343 -10.89 7.76 13.86
CA THR A 343 -10.93 6.67 14.84
C THR A 343 -12.34 6.44 15.37
N VAL A 344 -13.06 7.52 15.72
CA VAL A 344 -14.48 7.45 16.13
C VAL A 344 -15.33 6.90 15.00
N ALA A 345 -15.17 7.42 13.78
CA ALA A 345 -15.93 6.99 12.61
C ALA A 345 -15.75 5.50 12.29
N VAL A 346 -14.50 5.00 12.31
CA VAL A 346 -14.18 3.59 12.08
C VAL A 346 -14.77 2.70 13.17
N ARG A 347 -14.64 3.09 14.45
CA ARG A 347 -15.24 2.32 15.56
C ARG A 347 -16.77 2.26 15.43
N ALA A 348 -17.42 3.40 15.15
CA ALA A 348 -18.86 3.46 15.00
C ALA A 348 -19.35 2.61 13.81
N ALA A 349 -18.69 2.72 12.65
CA ALA A 349 -18.99 1.93 11.47
C ALA A 349 -18.75 0.42 11.69
N ALA A 350 -17.69 0.04 12.40
CA ALA A 350 -17.40 -1.36 12.73
C ALA A 350 -18.37 -1.96 13.76
N SER A 351 -18.96 -1.13 14.64
CA SER A 351 -19.92 -1.57 15.67
C SER A 351 -21.33 -1.77 15.13
N SER A 352 -21.67 -1.14 14.01
CA SER A 352 -23.00 -1.22 13.39
C SER A 352 -22.87 -1.24 11.87
N PRO A 353 -22.18 -2.25 11.32
CA PRO A 353 -21.77 -2.26 9.92
C PRO A 353 -22.95 -2.25 8.94
N ASP A 354 -24.12 -2.75 9.34
CA ASP A 354 -25.31 -2.86 8.48
C ASP A 354 -26.48 -1.95 8.93
N ASP A 355 -26.25 -1.08 9.92
CA ASP A 355 -27.23 -0.08 10.40
C ASP A 355 -26.64 1.33 10.30
N PHE A 356 -26.78 1.92 9.12
CA PHE A 356 -26.26 3.26 8.80
C PHE A 356 -26.68 4.31 9.82
N ALA A 357 -27.97 4.31 10.20
CA ALA A 357 -28.52 5.34 11.07
C ALA A 357 -27.98 5.21 12.49
N ALA A 358 -27.81 3.98 13.00
CA ALA A 358 -27.24 3.76 14.33
C ALA A 358 -25.75 4.11 14.38
N ALA A 359 -24.97 3.70 13.38
CA ALA A 359 -23.56 4.01 13.32
C ALA A 359 -23.31 5.53 13.27
N VAL A 360 -24.06 6.26 12.43
CA VAL A 360 -23.96 7.73 12.36
C VAL A 360 -24.38 8.39 13.66
N ARG A 361 -25.46 7.93 14.31
CA ARG A 361 -25.86 8.45 15.63
C ARG A 361 -24.77 8.24 16.68
N ALA A 362 -24.13 7.08 16.69
CA ALA A 362 -23.01 6.79 17.59
C ALA A 362 -21.79 7.68 17.29
N ALA A 363 -21.44 7.87 16.02
CA ALA A 363 -20.37 8.78 15.60
C ALA A 363 -20.66 10.26 15.91
N ALA A 364 -21.94 10.64 16.04
CA ALA A 364 -22.37 11.99 16.38
C ALA A 364 -22.53 12.24 17.90
N ASP A 365 -22.32 11.23 18.75
CA ASP A 365 -22.58 11.29 20.20
C ASP A 365 -21.30 11.12 21.04
N HIS A 366 -20.44 12.15 21.02
CA HIS A 366 -19.22 12.23 21.83
C HIS A 366 -18.75 13.69 22.03
N GLY A 367 -17.77 13.93 22.89
CA GLY A 367 -17.25 15.27 23.23
C GLY A 367 -16.27 15.91 22.23
N GLY A 368 -16.02 15.28 21.08
CA GLY A 368 -15.04 15.71 20.06
C GLY A 368 -15.64 16.48 18.88
N ASP A 369 -15.06 16.35 17.69
CA ASP A 369 -15.65 16.87 16.44
C ASP A 369 -16.68 15.88 15.85
N THR A 370 -17.91 15.96 16.36
CA THR A 370 -19.02 15.06 16.00
C THR A 370 -19.47 15.20 14.55
N ALA A 371 -19.38 16.40 13.96
CA ALA A 371 -19.78 16.63 12.57
C ALA A 371 -18.81 15.96 11.59
N SER A 372 -17.50 16.09 11.82
CA SER A 372 -16.49 15.40 11.00
C SER A 372 -16.54 13.88 11.20
N ALA A 373 -16.68 13.41 12.44
CA ALA A 373 -16.78 11.97 12.72
C ALA A 373 -18.03 11.34 12.06
N ALA A 374 -19.18 12.01 12.16
CA ALA A 374 -20.42 11.58 11.50
C ALA A 374 -20.26 11.57 9.97
N LEU A 375 -19.72 12.63 9.37
CA LEU A 375 -19.46 12.71 7.94
C LEU A 375 -18.60 11.54 7.45
N VAL A 376 -17.47 11.29 8.13
CA VAL A 376 -16.54 10.21 7.75
C VAL A 376 -17.18 8.84 7.93
N CYS A 377 -17.96 8.64 8.99
CA CYS A 377 -18.73 7.40 9.20
C CYS A 377 -19.74 7.17 8.06
N GLY A 378 -20.46 8.24 7.67
CA GLY A 378 -21.39 8.23 6.55
C GLY A 378 -20.72 7.94 5.21
N GLN A 379 -19.52 8.47 4.96
CA GLN A 379 -18.74 8.18 3.75
C GLN A 379 -18.32 6.70 3.69
N LEU A 380 -17.84 6.13 4.79
CA LEU A 380 -17.44 4.71 4.87
C LEU A 380 -18.63 3.77 4.63
N LEU A 381 -19.74 3.98 5.34
CA LEU A 381 -20.92 3.12 5.20
C LEU A 381 -21.64 3.33 3.88
N GLY A 382 -21.66 4.57 3.39
CA GLY A 382 -22.15 4.92 2.06
C GLY A 382 -21.34 4.24 0.94
N ALA A 383 -20.01 4.27 1.03
CA ALA A 383 -19.13 3.57 0.09
C ALA A 383 -19.28 2.04 0.17
N ARG A 384 -19.64 1.48 1.33
CA ARG A 384 -19.89 0.05 1.49
C ARG A 384 -21.20 -0.40 0.84
N HIS A 385 -22.30 0.30 1.17
CA HIS A 385 -23.67 -0.14 0.89
C HIS A 385 -24.33 0.55 -0.31
N GLY A 386 -23.77 1.67 -0.76
CA GLY A 386 -24.42 2.56 -1.70
C GLY A 386 -25.58 3.35 -1.10
N ALA A 387 -26.22 4.19 -1.91
CA ALA A 387 -27.29 5.09 -1.48
C ALA A 387 -28.50 4.37 -0.87
N ALA A 388 -28.75 3.11 -1.28
CA ALA A 388 -29.84 2.29 -0.75
C ALA A 388 -29.70 1.95 0.74
N GLY A 389 -28.48 1.98 1.28
CA GLY A 389 -28.22 1.76 2.71
C GLY A 389 -28.54 2.97 3.59
N ILE A 390 -28.81 4.14 3.01
CA ILE A 390 -29.07 5.38 3.74
C ILE A 390 -30.57 5.49 4.04
N PRO A 391 -30.99 5.89 5.26
CA PRO A 391 -32.39 6.10 5.57
C PRO A 391 -33.07 7.08 4.59
N ARG A 392 -34.17 6.64 3.96
CA ARG A 392 -34.93 7.48 3.01
C ARG A 392 -35.35 8.81 3.61
N SER A 393 -35.81 8.81 4.86
CA SER A 393 -36.20 10.03 5.57
C SER A 393 -35.06 11.02 5.82
N TRP A 394 -33.80 10.60 5.71
CA TRP A 394 -32.64 11.50 5.77
C TRP A 394 -32.33 12.06 4.39
N LEU A 395 -32.40 11.23 3.35
CA LEU A 395 -32.24 11.66 1.95
C LEU A 395 -33.32 12.65 1.53
N ASP A 396 -34.57 12.42 1.91
CA ASP A 396 -35.71 13.28 1.54
C ASP A 396 -35.62 14.68 2.19
N ARG A 397 -34.85 14.80 3.29
CA ARG A 397 -34.60 16.07 3.98
C ARG A 397 -33.31 16.75 3.54
N LEU A 398 -32.50 16.11 2.70
CA LEU A 398 -31.22 16.66 2.26
C LEU A 398 -31.43 17.63 1.09
N PRO A 399 -31.19 18.94 1.25
CA PRO A 399 -31.53 19.93 0.21
C PRO A 399 -30.77 19.74 -1.11
N VAL A 400 -29.55 19.20 -1.02
CA VAL A 400 -28.63 19.03 -2.15
C VAL A 400 -28.71 17.66 -2.81
N ARG A 401 -29.71 16.84 -2.48
CA ARG A 401 -29.78 15.45 -2.97
C ARG A 401 -29.64 15.34 -4.49
N SER A 402 -30.43 16.12 -5.25
CA SER A 402 -30.40 16.12 -6.71
C SER A 402 -29.06 16.63 -7.28
N THR A 403 -28.46 17.61 -6.60
CA THR A 403 -27.12 18.15 -6.91
C THR A 403 -26.04 17.07 -6.73
N VAL A 404 -26.10 16.32 -5.62
CA VAL A 404 -25.17 15.21 -5.33
C VAL A 404 -25.36 14.06 -6.32
N GLU A 405 -26.61 13.66 -6.60
CA GLU A 405 -26.93 12.59 -7.57
C GLU A 405 -26.38 12.92 -8.97
N ARG A 406 -26.54 14.18 -9.41
CA ARG A 406 -25.99 14.64 -10.69
C ARG A 406 -24.46 14.64 -10.69
N LEU A 407 -23.84 15.24 -9.69
CA LEU A 407 -22.37 15.31 -9.62
C LEU A 407 -21.72 13.93 -9.51
N ALA A 408 -22.36 12.99 -8.79
CA ALA A 408 -21.92 11.60 -8.72
C ALA A 408 -22.00 10.92 -10.10
N THR A 409 -23.10 11.16 -10.83
CA THR A 409 -23.27 10.63 -12.20
C THR A 409 -22.18 11.18 -13.12
N ASP A 410 -21.97 12.50 -13.10
CA ASP A 410 -20.92 13.14 -13.90
C ASP A 410 -19.51 12.62 -13.52
N ALA A 411 -19.24 12.41 -12.23
CA ALA A 411 -17.97 11.81 -11.79
C ALA A 411 -17.80 10.37 -12.30
N VAL A 412 -18.85 9.55 -12.28
CA VAL A 412 -18.81 8.19 -12.86
C VAL A 412 -18.56 8.23 -14.35
N THR A 413 -19.15 9.19 -15.06
CA THR A 413 -18.93 9.39 -16.49
C THR A 413 -17.48 9.78 -16.77
N GLU A 414 -16.96 10.82 -16.12
CA GLU A 414 -15.61 11.35 -16.42
C GLU A 414 -14.48 10.41 -15.99
N PHE A 415 -14.59 9.81 -14.81
CA PHE A 415 -13.59 8.87 -14.30
C PHE A 415 -13.87 7.42 -14.74
N GLY A 416 -14.91 7.20 -15.54
CA GLY A 416 -15.26 5.91 -16.12
C GLY A 416 -14.58 5.64 -17.47
N PRO A 417 -14.93 4.54 -18.14
CA PRO A 417 -14.33 4.14 -19.42
C PRO A 417 -14.80 5.01 -20.59
N GLU A 418 -15.96 5.64 -20.47
CA GLU A 418 -16.62 6.41 -21.53
C GLU A 418 -16.93 7.83 -21.03
N PRO A 419 -15.95 8.74 -21.07
CA PRO A 419 -16.17 10.13 -20.69
C PRO A 419 -17.04 10.86 -21.71
N ASP A 420 -17.80 11.87 -21.26
CA ASP A 420 -18.68 12.68 -22.10
C ASP A 420 -17.88 13.86 -22.69
N GLU A 421 -17.86 13.95 -24.03
CA GLU A 421 -17.17 15.01 -24.77
C GLU A 421 -18.15 15.96 -25.48
N SER A 422 -19.43 15.93 -25.09
CA SER A 422 -20.45 16.76 -25.71
C SER A 422 -20.23 18.25 -25.42
N PRO A 423 -20.75 19.16 -26.28
CA PRO A 423 -20.80 20.59 -25.98
C PRO A 423 -21.54 20.89 -24.66
N ASP A 424 -22.43 20.00 -24.22
CA ASP A 424 -23.17 20.13 -22.98
C ASP A 424 -22.27 19.83 -21.77
N TRP A 425 -21.31 18.92 -21.92
CA TRP A 425 -20.25 18.66 -20.96
C TRP A 425 -19.33 19.88 -20.79
N GLU A 426 -18.83 20.43 -21.88
CA GLU A 426 -17.96 21.63 -21.85
C GLU A 426 -18.66 22.84 -21.22
N ARG A 427 -19.96 23.02 -21.45
CA ARG A 427 -20.74 24.08 -20.80
C ARG A 427 -20.88 23.86 -19.29
N ARG A 428 -20.95 22.61 -18.83
CA ARG A 428 -21.01 22.27 -17.40
C ARG A 428 -19.65 22.38 -16.71
N TYR A 429 -18.59 21.91 -17.38
CA TYR A 429 -17.22 21.82 -16.86
C TYR A 429 -16.22 22.59 -17.76
N PRO A 430 -16.31 23.93 -17.84
CA PRO A 430 -15.40 24.70 -18.68
C PRO A 430 -13.95 24.61 -18.19
N LEU A 431 -12.99 24.45 -19.11
CA LEU A 431 -11.57 24.20 -18.81
C LEU A 431 -10.79 25.47 -18.47
N THR A 432 -11.12 26.61 -19.07
CA THR A 432 -10.48 27.90 -18.80
C THR A 432 -11.30 28.74 -17.81
N GLU A 433 -10.69 29.06 -16.67
CA GLU A 433 -10.98 30.32 -15.97
C GLU A 433 -10.32 31.42 -16.82
N THR A 434 -11.01 32.49 -17.17
CA THR A 434 -10.46 33.50 -18.10
C THR A 434 -9.24 34.23 -17.53
N ALA A 435 -8.01 33.72 -17.71
CA ALA A 435 -6.73 34.45 -17.88
C ALA A 435 -5.53 33.47 -18.01
N GLU A 436 -4.45 33.96 -18.65
CA GLU A 436 -3.25 33.24 -19.15
C GLU A 436 -2.46 32.37 -18.15
N PRO A 437 -1.73 31.35 -18.64
CA PRO A 437 -0.99 30.41 -17.81
C PRO A 437 0.27 31.03 -17.19
N THR A 438 0.37 30.98 -15.86
CA THR A 438 1.62 31.22 -15.13
C THR A 438 2.36 29.90 -14.89
N ALA A 439 3.62 29.86 -15.30
CA ALA A 439 4.53 28.73 -15.08
C ALA A 439 5.17 28.79 -13.68
N ALA A 440 5.05 27.69 -12.91
CA ALA A 440 6.13 27.11 -12.12
C ALA A 440 5.71 25.78 -11.45
N ALA A 441 6.44 24.72 -11.78
CA ALA A 441 6.74 23.50 -11.01
C ALA A 441 5.62 22.84 -10.17
N ALA A 442 4.86 21.96 -10.83
CA ALA A 442 4.10 20.89 -10.17
C ALA A 442 4.91 19.58 -10.15
N PRO A 443 4.71 18.68 -9.15
CA PRO A 443 5.12 17.29 -9.26
C PRO A 443 4.39 16.64 -10.44
N ASP A 444 5.11 15.83 -11.22
CA ASP A 444 4.55 15.13 -12.37
C ASP A 444 3.60 14.01 -11.90
N TYR A 445 2.30 14.27 -11.97
CA TYR A 445 1.24 13.29 -11.78
C TYR A 445 0.73 12.71 -13.12
N ARG A 446 1.40 13.01 -14.23
CA ARG A 446 1.08 12.47 -15.55
C ARG A 446 2.02 11.32 -15.85
N THR A 447 1.47 10.11 -15.94
CA THR A 447 2.21 8.89 -16.31
C THR A 447 3.22 8.39 -15.27
N GLY A 448 2.75 8.15 -14.04
CA GLY A 448 3.53 7.53 -12.96
C GLY A 448 3.82 6.03 -13.08
N LEU A 449 3.91 5.44 -14.28
CA LEU A 449 4.13 3.98 -14.43
C LEU A 449 5.61 3.55 -14.28
N GLY A 450 6.55 4.48 -14.13
CA GLY A 450 7.99 4.15 -14.05
C GLY A 450 8.66 4.33 -12.68
N ALA A 451 8.29 5.34 -11.91
CA ALA A 451 9.09 5.79 -10.74
C ALA A 451 8.47 5.43 -9.37
N VAL A 452 7.15 5.53 -9.22
CA VAL A 452 6.44 5.19 -7.96
C VAL A 452 6.29 3.67 -7.78
N PRO A 453 5.97 2.87 -8.82
CA PRO A 453 5.92 1.41 -8.70
C PRO A 453 7.27 0.82 -8.32
N ARG A 454 8.37 1.38 -8.84
CA ARG A 454 9.73 0.96 -8.50
C ARG A 454 10.09 1.27 -7.04
N LEU A 455 9.68 2.41 -6.50
CA LEU A 455 9.91 2.76 -5.10
C LEU A 455 9.04 1.94 -4.13
N ALA A 456 7.77 1.70 -4.47
CA ALA A 456 6.89 0.84 -3.69
C ALA A 456 7.38 -0.62 -3.71
N SER A 457 7.76 -1.14 -4.88
CA SER A 457 8.35 -2.47 -5.00
C SER A 457 9.71 -2.55 -4.30
N ALA A 458 10.57 -1.53 -4.39
CA ALA A 458 11.85 -1.50 -3.68
C ALA A 458 11.66 -1.46 -2.16
N ARG A 459 10.63 -0.77 -1.66
CA ARG A 459 10.25 -0.76 -0.24
C ARG A 459 9.83 -2.15 0.22
N GLU A 460 8.93 -2.80 -0.50
CA GLU A 460 8.46 -4.15 -0.19
C GLU A 460 9.59 -5.17 -0.28
N ARG A 461 10.47 -5.05 -1.27
CA ARG A 461 11.64 -5.91 -1.46
C ARG A 461 12.68 -5.71 -0.37
N PHE A 462 13.01 -4.48 0.01
CA PHE A 462 13.95 -4.26 1.11
C PHE A 462 13.37 -4.71 2.46
N LEU A 463 12.09 -4.43 2.74
CA LEU A 463 11.40 -4.97 3.91
C LEU A 463 11.41 -6.51 3.87
N GLY A 464 11.14 -7.10 2.71
CA GLY A 464 11.21 -8.54 2.48
C GLY A 464 12.60 -9.09 2.77
N ALA A 465 13.67 -8.39 2.38
CA ALA A 465 15.04 -8.79 2.67
C ALA A 465 15.32 -8.84 4.18
N VAL A 466 14.95 -7.78 4.93
CA VAL A 466 15.22 -7.73 6.37
C VAL A 466 14.35 -8.75 7.14
N LEU A 467 13.05 -8.84 6.82
CA LEU A 467 12.16 -9.84 7.41
C LEU A 467 12.59 -11.27 7.04
N GLY A 468 13.00 -11.48 5.80
CA GLY A 468 13.45 -12.76 5.29
C GLY A 468 14.71 -13.24 6.00
N CYS A 469 15.68 -12.36 6.23
CA CYS A 469 16.84 -12.66 7.07
C CYS A 469 16.41 -13.14 8.46
N ALA A 470 15.48 -12.42 9.09
CA ALA A 470 15.00 -12.74 10.43
C ALA A 470 14.24 -14.07 10.51
N VAL A 471 13.35 -14.33 9.54
CA VAL A 471 12.61 -15.59 9.42
C VAL A 471 13.56 -16.76 9.21
N GLY A 472 14.51 -16.61 8.27
CA GLY A 472 15.48 -17.64 7.96
C GLY A 472 16.39 -17.99 9.13
N GLU A 473 16.89 -16.98 9.85
CA GLU A 473 17.66 -17.21 11.07
C GLU A 473 16.83 -17.89 12.15
N ALA A 474 15.62 -17.38 12.42
CA ALA A 474 14.73 -17.92 13.45
C ALA A 474 14.34 -19.37 13.17
N LEU A 475 14.16 -19.73 11.89
CA LEU A 475 13.91 -21.10 11.47
C LEU A 475 15.15 -21.98 11.65
N GLY A 476 16.32 -21.54 11.20
CA GLY A 476 17.54 -22.38 11.21
C GLY A 476 18.26 -22.49 12.55
N MET A 477 18.13 -21.50 13.44
CA MET A 477 18.87 -21.46 14.70
C MET A 477 18.72 -22.70 15.59
N PRO A 478 17.53 -23.32 15.74
CA PRO A 478 17.36 -24.51 16.59
C PRO A 478 18.10 -25.76 16.09
N VAL A 479 18.61 -25.74 14.85
CA VAL A 479 19.38 -26.83 14.23
C VAL A 479 20.83 -26.41 13.89
N SER A 480 21.25 -25.16 14.18
CA SER A 480 22.55 -24.55 13.81
C SER A 480 23.83 -25.23 14.34
N ALA A 481 23.73 -26.39 14.98
CA ALA A 481 24.88 -27.17 15.44
C ALA A 481 24.69 -28.68 15.24
N GLU A 482 23.62 -29.07 14.56
CA GLU A 482 23.27 -30.47 14.31
C GLU A 482 23.78 -30.88 12.94
N ASN A 483 24.10 -32.17 12.79
CA ASN A 483 24.32 -32.77 11.48
C ASN A 483 22.99 -33.23 10.87
N TRP A 484 22.97 -33.50 9.57
CA TRP A 484 21.74 -33.92 8.89
C TRP A 484 21.09 -35.15 9.53
N ASP A 485 21.85 -36.15 9.99
CA ASP A 485 21.28 -37.35 10.61
C ASP A 485 20.52 -37.02 11.90
N GLU A 486 21.01 -36.07 12.70
CA GLU A 486 20.33 -35.56 13.90
C GLU A 486 19.06 -34.76 13.56
N ILE A 487 19.14 -33.89 12.55
CA ILE A 487 17.98 -33.10 12.08
C ILE A 487 16.90 -34.05 11.56
N HIS A 488 17.28 -35.02 10.73
CA HIS A 488 16.42 -36.03 10.17
C HIS A 488 15.79 -36.92 11.24
N ALA A 489 16.57 -37.40 12.22
CA ALA A 489 16.06 -38.21 13.32
C ALA A 489 15.00 -37.47 14.16
N ARG A 490 15.11 -36.15 14.28
CA ARG A 490 14.20 -35.33 15.10
C ARG A 490 12.98 -34.80 14.34
N HIS A 491 13.13 -34.49 13.05
CA HIS A 491 12.11 -33.80 12.26
C HIS A 491 11.58 -34.60 11.06
N GLY A 492 12.19 -35.76 10.76
CA GLY A 492 11.79 -36.67 9.67
C GLY A 492 12.42 -36.36 8.32
N ASP A 493 11.95 -37.05 7.28
CA ASP A 493 12.46 -36.97 5.90
C ASP A 493 12.42 -35.56 5.31
N ASP A 494 11.41 -34.77 5.68
CA ASP A 494 11.23 -33.38 5.22
C ASP A 494 12.07 -32.36 6.03
N GLY A 495 12.75 -32.80 7.09
CA GLY A 495 13.47 -31.94 8.02
C GLY A 495 12.57 -30.92 8.72
N LEU A 496 13.15 -29.79 9.10
CA LEU A 496 12.48 -28.69 9.77
C LEU A 496 11.54 -27.92 8.82
N ARG A 497 10.25 -27.90 9.14
CA ARG A 497 9.17 -27.30 8.32
C ARG A 497 8.52 -26.06 8.93
N SER A 498 8.74 -25.80 10.21
CA SER A 498 8.16 -24.70 10.99
C SER A 498 9.06 -24.34 12.16
N TYR A 499 8.82 -23.22 12.84
CA TYR A 499 9.55 -22.89 14.05
C TYR A 499 9.44 -23.97 15.12
N VAL A 500 10.54 -24.25 15.81
CA VAL A 500 10.55 -25.14 16.99
C VAL A 500 9.89 -24.40 18.15
N ARG A 501 8.80 -24.98 18.69
CA ARG A 501 8.08 -24.39 19.82
C ARG A 501 8.90 -24.47 21.10
N ALA A 502 9.63 -23.39 21.41
CA ALA A 502 10.47 -23.26 22.60
C ALA A 502 10.25 -21.89 23.29
N GLY A 503 8.99 -21.64 23.69
CA GLY A 503 8.52 -20.36 24.25
C GLY A 503 7.73 -19.54 23.23
N HIS A 504 7.10 -18.44 23.68
CA HIS A 504 6.41 -17.50 22.80
C HIS A 504 7.15 -16.16 22.78
N PRO A 505 7.42 -15.56 21.61
CA PRO A 505 7.10 -16.09 20.26
C PRO A 505 8.03 -17.25 19.84
N SER A 506 7.57 -18.15 18.96
CA SER A 506 8.34 -19.34 18.55
C SER A 506 9.49 -18.99 17.59
N GLY A 507 9.33 -17.97 16.74
CA GLY A 507 10.34 -17.47 15.82
C GLY A 507 11.32 -16.52 16.51
N ARG A 508 12.16 -17.07 17.40
CA ARG A 508 13.12 -16.27 18.17
C ARG A 508 14.27 -15.78 17.29
N LEU A 509 14.64 -14.51 17.42
CA LEU A 509 15.76 -13.93 16.66
C LEU A 509 17.10 -14.38 17.22
N GLY A 510 18.10 -14.55 16.36
CA GLY A 510 19.46 -14.84 16.77
C GLY A 510 20.34 -13.58 16.75
N SER A 511 21.65 -13.79 16.80
CA SER A 511 22.61 -12.68 16.78
C SER A 511 22.74 -12.02 15.41
N ASP A 512 22.54 -12.75 14.32
CA ASP A 512 22.67 -12.20 12.96
C ASP A 512 21.55 -11.18 12.71
N SER A 513 20.31 -11.47 13.14
CA SER A 513 19.20 -10.51 13.06
C SER A 513 19.41 -9.29 13.96
N GLN A 514 19.86 -9.48 15.22
CA GLN A 514 20.14 -8.32 16.08
C GLN A 514 21.22 -7.42 15.47
N LEU A 515 22.31 -8.00 15.00
CA LEU A 515 23.41 -7.25 14.37
C LEU A 515 23.00 -6.62 13.04
N LEU A 516 22.16 -7.28 12.24
CA LEU A 516 21.53 -6.70 11.05
C LEU A 516 20.73 -5.44 11.40
N LEU A 517 19.91 -5.49 12.45
CA LEU A 517 19.13 -4.32 12.89
C LEU A 517 20.04 -3.18 13.34
N PHE A 518 21.09 -3.46 14.12
CA PHE A 518 22.05 -2.42 14.50
C PHE A 518 22.86 -1.89 13.31
N SER A 519 23.26 -2.74 12.36
CA SER A 519 23.86 -2.27 11.10
C SER A 519 22.91 -1.35 10.34
N LEU A 520 21.63 -1.70 10.25
CA LEU A 520 20.63 -0.91 9.57
C LEU A 520 20.44 0.46 10.23
N GLU A 521 20.31 0.50 11.56
CA GLU A 521 20.27 1.75 12.31
C GLU A 521 21.55 2.58 12.13
N GLY A 522 22.72 1.94 12.14
CA GLY A 522 24.01 2.59 11.86
C GLY A 522 24.07 3.21 10.46
N THR A 523 23.57 2.50 9.45
CA THR A 523 23.49 2.97 8.06
C THR A 523 22.50 4.13 7.90
N ILE A 524 21.36 4.10 8.59
CA ILE A 524 20.42 5.24 8.66
C ILE A 524 21.12 6.46 9.24
N ARG A 525 21.75 6.33 10.42
CA ARG A 525 22.45 7.45 11.08
C ARG A 525 23.59 7.99 10.22
N ALA A 526 24.32 7.12 9.52
CA ALA A 526 25.34 7.53 8.58
C ALA A 526 24.76 8.38 7.43
N ASN A 527 23.59 8.03 6.89
CA ASN A 527 22.97 8.82 5.84
C ASN A 527 22.43 10.16 6.35
N VAL A 528 21.89 10.17 7.58
CA VAL A 528 21.54 11.42 8.27
C VAL A 528 22.76 12.32 8.38
N ALA A 529 23.91 11.80 8.85
CA ALA A 529 25.15 12.56 8.90
C ALA A 529 25.61 13.00 7.49
N ARG A 530 25.53 12.12 6.48
CA ARG A 530 25.89 12.43 5.09
C ARG A 530 25.15 13.65 4.56
N ARG A 531 23.84 13.75 4.81
CA ARG A 531 23.04 14.88 4.34
C ARG A 531 23.15 16.14 5.22
N THR A 532 23.41 16.01 6.52
CA THR A 532 23.47 17.18 7.43
C THR A 532 24.86 17.80 7.55
N THR A 533 25.92 16.99 7.46
CA THR A 533 27.31 17.44 7.67
C THR A 533 28.24 17.16 6.49
N GLY A 534 27.78 16.41 5.47
CA GLY A 534 28.59 16.04 4.31
C GLY A 534 29.51 14.83 4.53
N LEU A 535 29.39 14.15 5.68
CA LEU A 535 30.22 12.99 6.02
C LEU A 535 29.89 11.78 5.14
N GLN A 536 30.85 11.31 4.34
CA GLN A 536 30.62 10.27 3.33
C GLN A 536 30.91 8.83 3.80
N ASP A 537 31.56 8.65 4.95
CA ASP A 537 31.94 7.32 5.43
C ASP A 537 30.98 6.76 6.51
N PRO A 538 30.19 5.71 6.20
CA PRO A 538 29.27 5.10 7.16
C PRO A 538 29.95 4.19 8.20
N ALA A 539 31.21 3.80 8.02
CA ALA A 539 31.85 2.76 8.83
C ALA A 539 31.88 3.12 10.33
N ARG A 540 32.16 4.38 10.66
CA ARG A 540 32.17 4.86 12.05
C ARG A 540 30.80 4.76 12.71
N HIS A 541 29.73 5.04 11.97
CA HIS A 541 28.34 4.96 12.47
C HIS A 541 27.90 3.51 12.68
N VAL A 542 28.31 2.60 11.78
CA VAL A 542 28.06 1.16 11.92
C VAL A 542 28.87 0.60 13.09
N GLN A 543 30.13 1.00 13.26
CA GLN A 543 30.95 0.64 14.42
C GLN A 543 30.31 1.12 15.73
N HIS A 544 29.81 2.36 15.78
CA HIS A 544 29.07 2.86 16.93
C HIS A 544 27.81 2.04 17.22
N ALA A 545 27.07 1.65 16.17
CA ALA A 545 25.91 0.79 16.33
C ALA A 545 26.26 -0.60 16.89
N TYR A 546 27.41 -1.17 16.51
CA TYR A 546 27.90 -2.42 17.12
C TYR A 546 28.28 -2.26 18.59
N GLN A 547 28.77 -1.10 19.03
CA GLN A 547 28.99 -0.85 20.45
C GLN A 547 27.68 -0.67 21.22
N ARG A 548 26.65 -0.08 20.61
CA ARG A 548 25.29 -0.07 21.17
C ARG A 548 24.73 -1.50 21.29
N TRP A 549 24.93 -2.35 20.28
CA TRP A 549 24.58 -3.76 20.38
C TRP A 549 25.35 -4.47 21.51
N LEU A 550 26.67 -4.25 21.63
CA LEU A 550 27.48 -4.83 22.71
C LEU A 550 26.95 -4.42 24.09
N HIS A 551 26.45 -3.17 24.21
CA HIS A 551 25.78 -2.72 25.42
C HIS A 551 24.49 -3.49 25.73
N THR A 552 23.67 -3.80 24.73
CA THR A 552 22.48 -4.63 24.95
C THR A 552 22.83 -6.06 25.39
N GLN A 553 24.06 -6.53 25.13
CA GLN A 553 24.58 -7.79 25.66
C GLN A 553 25.09 -7.70 27.12
N HIS A 554 24.54 -6.77 27.90
CA HIS A 554 24.82 -6.54 29.33
C HIS A 554 26.23 -6.02 29.68
N LEU A 555 26.97 -5.51 28.70
CA LEU A 555 28.16 -4.72 29.00
C LEU A 555 27.75 -3.27 29.32
N SER A 556 28.22 -2.69 30.42
CA SER A 556 27.86 -1.30 30.74
C SER A 556 28.33 -0.35 29.64
N TRP A 557 27.55 0.70 29.34
CA TRP A 557 27.88 1.62 28.26
C TRP A 557 29.32 2.18 28.32
N PRO A 558 29.87 2.60 29.48
CA PRO A 558 31.26 3.02 29.57
C PRO A 558 32.30 1.94 29.21
N ARG A 559 31.93 0.66 29.31
CA ARG A 559 32.78 -0.48 28.93
C ARG A 559 32.57 -0.94 27.49
N ALA A 560 31.46 -0.57 26.86
CA ALA A 560 31.11 -0.93 25.49
C ALA A 560 31.47 0.19 24.49
N ALA A 561 31.25 1.45 24.86
CA ALA A 561 31.31 2.58 23.93
C ALA A 561 32.71 2.85 23.33
N GLY A 562 33.78 2.52 24.03
CA GLY A 562 35.14 2.90 23.61
C GLY A 562 35.28 4.40 23.41
N GLU A 563 35.88 4.80 22.29
CA GLU A 563 36.07 6.23 21.95
C GLU A 563 34.75 7.02 21.83
N PHE A 564 33.62 6.36 21.59
CA PHE A 564 32.32 7.03 21.45
C PHE A 564 31.81 7.59 22.79
N HIS A 565 32.32 7.11 23.93
CA HIS A 565 31.88 7.56 25.25
C HIS A 565 32.04 9.08 25.47
N THR A 566 33.07 9.68 24.87
CA THR A 566 33.37 11.12 25.03
C THR A 566 32.30 12.00 24.37
N GLY A 567 31.82 11.62 23.18
CA GLY A 567 30.77 12.34 22.46
C GLY A 567 29.35 11.91 22.83
N THR A 568 29.20 10.67 23.30
CA THR A 568 27.91 10.03 23.60
C THR A 568 28.00 9.36 24.99
N PRO A 569 27.76 10.10 26.09
CA PRO A 569 27.95 9.58 27.46
C PRO A 569 26.90 8.53 27.88
N HIS A 570 25.81 8.40 27.12
CA HIS A 570 24.76 7.40 27.30
C HIS A 570 24.41 6.76 25.95
N PRO A 571 24.01 5.48 25.89
CA PRO A 571 23.63 4.84 24.64
C PRO A 571 22.37 5.53 24.08
N ASP A 572 22.47 6.05 22.86
CA ASP A 572 21.47 6.93 22.27
C ASP A 572 20.66 6.29 21.12
N GLY A 573 19.58 6.97 20.73
CA GLY A 573 18.62 6.60 19.68
C GLY A 573 17.69 5.43 19.99
N TRP A 574 16.83 5.10 19.03
CA TRP A 574 15.61 4.34 19.28
C TRP A 574 15.81 2.83 19.43
N LEU A 575 16.70 2.21 18.65
CA LEU A 575 16.81 0.76 18.62
C LEU A 575 17.36 0.22 19.95
N VAL A 576 18.34 0.89 20.55
CA VAL A 576 18.96 0.47 21.82
C VAL A 576 17.98 0.52 23.01
N GLN A 577 16.83 1.18 22.88
CA GLN A 577 15.78 1.23 23.90
C GLN A 577 14.86 0.00 23.88
N GLN A 578 14.92 -0.82 22.83
CA GLN A 578 14.08 -2.01 22.70
C GLN A 578 14.52 -3.09 23.68
N ARG A 579 13.77 -3.28 24.78
CA ARG A 579 14.15 -4.21 25.87
C ARG A 579 14.36 -5.65 25.41
N ALA A 580 13.66 -6.10 24.37
CA ALA A 580 13.84 -7.45 23.82
C ALA A 580 15.25 -7.66 23.21
N LEU A 581 15.94 -6.61 22.75
CA LEU A 581 17.31 -6.70 22.25
C LEU A 581 18.36 -6.91 23.36
N PHE A 582 17.96 -6.82 24.63
CA PHE A 582 18.82 -7.19 25.77
C PHE A 582 18.81 -8.69 26.05
N GLN A 583 18.03 -9.47 25.31
CA GLN A 583 18.20 -10.92 25.34
C GLN A 583 19.53 -11.28 24.68
N THR A 584 20.46 -11.81 25.48
CA THR A 584 21.82 -12.12 25.04
C THR A 584 21.81 -13.13 23.91
N ARG A 585 22.53 -12.82 22.83
CA ARG A 585 22.76 -13.72 21.68
C ARG A 585 24.26 -13.98 21.50
N ASN A 586 24.61 -15.05 20.79
CA ASN A 586 25.98 -15.49 20.62
C ASN A 586 26.43 -15.38 19.14
N PRO A 587 27.01 -14.24 18.70
CA PRO A 587 27.54 -14.07 17.34
C PRO A 587 28.89 -14.76 17.09
N GLY A 588 29.38 -15.52 18.06
CA GLY A 588 30.71 -16.14 18.05
C GLY A 588 31.82 -15.28 18.64
N ARG A 589 32.97 -15.91 18.88
CA ARG A 589 34.09 -15.34 19.64
C ARG A 589 34.77 -14.15 18.96
N THR A 590 34.88 -14.17 17.63
CA THR A 590 35.54 -13.09 16.87
C THR A 590 34.84 -11.76 17.12
N MET A 591 33.51 -11.71 16.91
CA MET A 591 32.71 -10.50 17.08
C MET A 591 32.88 -9.90 18.47
N MET A 592 32.69 -10.71 19.52
CA MET A 592 32.84 -10.25 20.90
C MET A 592 34.26 -9.77 21.21
N ARG A 593 35.30 -10.51 20.80
CA ARG A 593 36.69 -10.13 21.06
C ARG A 593 37.05 -8.82 20.39
N THR A 594 36.69 -8.64 19.12
CA THR A 594 37.05 -7.43 18.38
C THR A 594 36.31 -6.19 18.90
N LEU A 595 35.01 -6.29 19.19
CA LEU A 595 34.27 -5.14 19.73
C LEU A 595 34.77 -4.75 21.12
N ILE A 596 35.08 -5.72 21.99
CA ILE A 596 35.65 -5.45 23.32
C ILE A 596 37.07 -4.86 23.21
N ALA A 597 37.90 -5.35 22.28
CA ALA A 597 39.24 -4.82 22.07
C ALA A 597 39.21 -3.36 21.57
N PHE A 598 38.28 -3.05 20.65
CA PHE A 598 37.99 -1.67 20.25
C PHE A 598 37.53 -0.82 21.44
N ALA A 599 36.57 -1.31 22.23
CA ALA A 599 36.04 -0.58 23.39
C ALA A 599 37.10 -0.29 24.47
N LYS A 600 38.14 -1.13 24.57
CA LYS A 600 39.28 -0.92 25.47
C LYS A 600 40.39 -0.04 24.88
N GLY A 601 40.26 0.44 23.65
CA GLY A 601 41.32 1.14 22.93
C GLY A 601 42.54 0.27 22.62
N GLN A 602 42.39 -1.05 22.63
CA GLN A 602 43.47 -2.01 22.35
C GLN A 602 43.64 -2.27 20.85
N GLN A 603 42.60 -2.02 20.06
CA GLN A 603 42.61 -2.15 18.60
C GLN A 603 41.83 -0.98 17.99
N PRO A 604 42.26 -0.45 16.83
CA PRO A 604 41.48 0.53 16.08
C PRO A 604 40.25 -0.11 15.44
N MET A 605 39.40 0.71 14.80
CA MET A 605 38.34 0.22 13.91
C MET A 605 38.96 -0.57 12.76
N GLY A 606 38.43 -1.76 12.47
CA GLY A 606 38.93 -2.60 11.39
C GLY A 606 38.49 -2.15 10.00
N ASP A 607 39.35 -2.34 9.02
CA ASP A 607 39.04 -2.10 7.62
C ASP A 607 39.76 -3.13 6.72
N PRO A 608 39.41 -3.22 5.42
CA PRO A 608 40.01 -4.20 4.52
C PRO A 608 41.53 -4.09 4.33
N GLU A 609 42.11 -2.89 4.47
CA GLU A 609 43.55 -2.63 4.36
C GLU A 609 44.27 -2.92 5.68
N HIS A 610 43.59 -2.70 6.81
CA HIS A 610 44.08 -2.94 8.17
C HIS A 610 43.17 -3.92 8.94
N PRO A 611 43.23 -5.23 8.63
CA PRO A 611 42.36 -6.22 9.24
C PRO A 611 42.65 -6.39 10.74
N VAL A 612 41.59 -6.39 11.56
CA VAL A 612 41.66 -6.55 13.03
C VAL A 612 41.53 -7.99 13.51
N SER A 613 41.23 -8.92 12.59
CA SER A 613 41.19 -10.37 12.81
C SER A 613 41.40 -11.12 11.49
N ASP A 614 41.71 -12.42 11.54
CA ASP A 614 41.77 -13.31 10.37
C ASP A 614 40.52 -14.21 10.25
N SER A 615 39.38 -13.77 10.79
CA SER A 615 38.17 -14.59 10.86
C SER A 615 37.47 -14.70 9.51
N ARG A 616 37.13 -15.94 9.14
CA ARG A 616 36.33 -16.31 7.96
C ARG A 616 34.84 -16.51 8.26
N GLY A 617 34.43 -16.27 9.51
CA GLY A 617 33.10 -16.63 10.04
C GLY A 617 31.91 -16.02 9.31
N SER A 618 30.81 -16.77 9.26
CA SER A 618 29.59 -16.41 8.52
C SER A 618 28.77 -15.27 9.11
N SER A 619 28.87 -14.99 10.41
CA SER A 619 28.14 -13.90 11.08
C SER A 619 28.46 -12.51 10.51
N ALA A 620 29.51 -12.41 9.69
CA ALA A 620 29.89 -11.18 9.01
C ALA A 620 28.98 -10.81 7.82
N VAL A 621 28.26 -11.78 7.25
CA VAL A 621 27.61 -11.65 5.93
C VAL A 621 26.28 -10.91 6.03
N VAL A 622 25.33 -11.41 6.83
CA VAL A 622 23.94 -10.92 6.86
C VAL A 622 23.84 -9.43 7.21
N ARG A 623 24.72 -8.96 8.10
CA ARG A 623 24.77 -7.56 8.54
C ARG A 623 25.23 -6.56 7.46
N SER A 624 25.62 -7.03 6.27
CA SER A 624 25.93 -6.18 5.11
C SER A 624 24.70 -5.78 4.30
N VAL A 625 23.56 -6.45 4.48
CA VAL A 625 22.29 -6.16 3.77
C VAL A 625 21.93 -4.66 3.72
N PRO A 626 22.09 -3.85 4.78
CA PRO A 626 21.80 -2.42 4.73
C PRO A 626 22.63 -1.62 3.73
N ALA A 627 23.81 -2.12 3.34
CA ALA A 627 24.66 -1.48 2.34
C ALA A 627 23.97 -1.36 0.96
N ALA A 628 22.97 -2.21 0.70
CA ALA A 628 22.16 -2.17 -0.52
C ALA A 628 21.43 -0.83 -0.74
N LEU A 629 21.19 -0.07 0.33
CA LEU A 629 20.54 1.24 0.28
C LEU A 629 21.51 2.40 0.03
N TRP A 630 22.81 2.19 0.21
CA TRP A 630 23.76 3.29 0.38
C TRP A 630 23.98 4.14 -0.87
N SER A 631 24.01 3.47 -2.03
CA SER A 631 24.30 4.06 -3.33
C SER A 631 23.60 3.30 -4.45
N ALA A 632 23.32 3.99 -5.54
CA ALA A 632 22.89 3.36 -6.80
C ALA A 632 24.08 2.71 -7.54
N GLU A 633 25.31 3.10 -7.21
CA GLU A 633 26.53 2.59 -7.84
C GLU A 633 26.91 1.20 -7.26
N PRO A 634 26.92 0.14 -8.08
CA PRO A 634 27.18 -1.25 -7.63
C PRO A 634 28.48 -1.41 -6.84
N GLY A 635 29.56 -0.78 -7.32
CA GLY A 635 30.87 -0.87 -6.67
C GLY A 635 30.91 -0.18 -5.30
N GLU A 636 30.08 0.84 -5.05
CA GLU A 636 29.98 1.47 -3.73
C GLU A 636 29.21 0.59 -2.74
N VAL A 637 28.12 -0.05 -3.19
CA VAL A 637 27.36 -1.03 -2.40
C VAL A 637 28.25 -2.21 -2.00
N PHE A 638 28.97 -2.78 -2.97
CA PHE A 638 29.89 -3.89 -2.75
C PHE A 638 30.99 -3.53 -1.74
N ARG A 639 31.64 -2.38 -1.94
CA ARG A 639 32.69 -1.85 -1.05
C ARG A 639 32.17 -1.58 0.36
N LEU A 640 30.97 -1.04 0.51
CA LEU A 640 30.40 -0.83 1.83
C LEU A 640 30.09 -2.17 2.53
N GLY A 641 29.52 -3.14 1.81
CA GLY A 641 29.28 -4.47 2.37
C GLY A 641 30.57 -5.14 2.87
N MET A 642 31.65 -5.00 2.10
CA MET A 642 33.00 -5.43 2.51
C MET A 642 33.47 -4.74 3.80
N ARG A 643 33.39 -3.41 3.85
CA ARG A 643 33.87 -2.62 5.00
C ARG A 643 33.10 -2.95 6.27
N THR A 644 31.78 -3.12 6.17
CA THR A 644 30.92 -3.54 7.29
C THR A 644 31.34 -4.88 7.89
N ALA A 645 31.80 -5.83 7.06
CA ALA A 645 32.35 -7.09 7.54
C ALA A 645 33.74 -6.92 8.18
N ALA A 646 34.61 -6.13 7.53
CA ALA A 646 36.00 -5.90 7.95
C ALA A 646 36.15 -5.26 9.33
N LEU A 647 35.11 -4.55 9.81
CA LEU A 647 35.03 -4.03 11.18
C LEU A 647 35.32 -5.10 12.26
N THR A 648 35.06 -6.37 11.95
CA THR A 648 35.38 -7.49 12.87
C THR A 648 35.98 -8.73 12.22
N HIS A 649 35.73 -8.97 10.94
CA HIS A 649 36.18 -10.15 10.20
C HIS A 649 37.11 -9.73 9.06
N GLY A 650 38.42 -9.78 9.29
CA GLY A 650 39.40 -9.21 8.35
C GLY A 650 39.82 -10.15 7.21
N HIS A 651 39.43 -11.43 7.22
CA HIS A 651 39.80 -12.34 6.14
C HIS A 651 39.02 -12.03 4.85
N ARG A 652 39.72 -11.97 3.70
CA ARG A 652 39.19 -11.63 2.35
C ARG A 652 37.87 -12.31 2.01
N SER A 653 37.81 -13.62 2.17
CA SER A 653 36.60 -14.41 1.94
C SER A 653 35.38 -13.92 2.73
N ALA A 654 35.55 -13.36 3.93
CA ALA A 654 34.45 -12.83 4.72
C ALA A 654 33.90 -11.52 4.15
N TRP A 655 34.77 -10.55 3.86
CA TRP A 655 34.31 -9.27 3.34
C TRP A 655 33.89 -9.32 1.87
N TYR A 656 34.51 -10.14 1.02
CA TYR A 656 34.00 -10.36 -0.34
C TYR A 656 32.62 -11.03 -0.35
N SER A 657 32.37 -12.00 0.55
CA SER A 657 31.03 -12.60 0.67
C SER A 657 29.99 -11.60 1.16
N ALA A 658 30.36 -10.73 2.10
CA ALA A 658 29.49 -9.67 2.59
C ALA A 658 29.19 -8.61 1.51
N GLY A 659 30.18 -8.20 0.73
CA GLY A 659 30.01 -7.33 -0.44
C GLY A 659 29.11 -7.97 -1.49
N ALA A 660 29.31 -9.26 -1.78
CA ALA A 660 28.50 -10.03 -2.71
C ALA A 660 27.03 -10.08 -2.28
N LEU A 661 26.73 -10.38 -1.01
CA LEU A 661 25.35 -10.36 -0.50
C LEU A 661 24.71 -8.97 -0.63
N ALA A 662 25.44 -7.92 -0.23
CA ALA A 662 24.92 -6.54 -0.32
C ALA A 662 24.54 -6.17 -1.76
N LEU A 663 25.39 -6.54 -2.73
CA LEU A 663 25.13 -6.29 -4.14
C LEU A 663 24.01 -7.16 -4.70
N LEU A 664 23.90 -8.44 -4.33
CA LEU A 664 22.76 -9.31 -4.68
C LEU A 664 21.44 -8.68 -4.22
N VAL A 665 21.36 -8.25 -2.97
CA VAL A 665 20.17 -7.60 -2.40
C VAL A 665 19.88 -6.29 -3.12
N SER A 666 20.89 -5.47 -3.39
CA SER A 666 20.73 -4.20 -4.12
C SER A 666 20.16 -4.39 -5.53
N ARG A 667 20.68 -5.36 -6.29
CA ARG A 667 20.20 -5.65 -7.65
C ARG A 667 18.76 -6.19 -7.64
N THR A 668 18.50 -7.18 -6.79
CA THR A 668 17.16 -7.80 -6.69
C THR A 668 16.10 -6.83 -6.18
N MET A 669 16.43 -5.96 -5.21
CA MET A 669 15.48 -4.94 -4.74
C MET A 669 15.12 -3.89 -5.81
N HIS A 670 16.01 -3.66 -6.78
CA HIS A 670 15.77 -2.75 -7.91
C HIS A 670 15.03 -3.41 -9.09
N GLY A 671 14.70 -4.70 -9.00
CA GLY A 671 13.91 -5.39 -10.00
C GLY A 671 14.65 -6.48 -10.76
N ASP A 672 15.98 -6.58 -10.61
CA ASP A 672 16.77 -7.54 -11.39
C ASP A 672 16.42 -8.99 -10.98
N PRO A 673 16.23 -9.90 -11.95
CA PRO A 673 16.14 -11.33 -11.65
C PRO A 673 17.38 -11.82 -10.91
N LEU A 674 17.22 -12.74 -9.96
CA LEU A 674 18.33 -13.26 -9.15
C LEU A 674 19.52 -13.78 -10.00
N PRO A 675 19.33 -14.49 -11.14
CA PRO A 675 20.44 -14.88 -12.01
C PRO A 675 21.22 -13.70 -12.59
N ALA A 676 20.55 -12.60 -12.95
CA ALA A 676 21.20 -11.40 -13.47
C ALA A 676 21.99 -10.67 -12.36
N ALA A 677 21.44 -10.63 -11.14
CA ALA A 677 22.14 -10.11 -9.97
C ALA A 677 23.42 -10.92 -9.66
N VAL A 678 23.37 -12.25 -9.81
CA VAL A 678 24.55 -13.12 -9.64
C VAL A 678 25.63 -12.78 -10.66
N GLN A 679 25.27 -12.59 -11.93
CA GLN A 679 26.25 -12.21 -12.95
C GLN A 679 26.92 -10.87 -12.62
N ALA A 680 26.14 -9.87 -12.21
CA ALA A 680 26.68 -8.57 -11.80
C ALA A 680 27.67 -8.67 -10.63
N VAL A 681 27.45 -9.61 -9.70
CA VAL A 681 28.34 -9.87 -8.57
C VAL A 681 29.63 -10.56 -8.99
N LEU A 682 29.56 -11.52 -9.92
CA LEU A 682 30.74 -12.17 -10.48
C LEU A 682 31.60 -11.18 -11.27
N ASP A 683 30.96 -10.31 -12.05
CA ASP A 683 31.63 -9.24 -12.80
C ASP A 683 32.34 -8.27 -11.85
N GLU A 684 31.65 -7.79 -10.80
CA GLU A 684 32.26 -6.93 -9.76
C GLU A 684 33.45 -7.64 -9.09
N LEU A 685 33.27 -8.88 -8.62
CA LEU A 685 34.32 -9.67 -7.96
C LEU A 685 35.57 -9.84 -8.84
N SER A 686 35.40 -10.01 -10.15
CA SER A 686 36.52 -10.22 -11.09
C SER A 686 37.50 -9.05 -11.15
N GLY A 687 37.07 -7.85 -10.75
CA GLY A 687 37.92 -6.66 -10.62
C GLY A 687 38.80 -6.64 -9.38
N HIS A 688 38.62 -7.57 -8.43
CA HIS A 688 39.34 -7.58 -7.15
C HIS A 688 40.36 -8.73 -7.08
N ALA A 689 41.52 -8.50 -6.45
CA ALA A 689 42.52 -9.54 -6.26
C ALA A 689 42.02 -10.67 -5.36
N GLU A 690 42.42 -11.92 -5.63
CA GLU A 690 42.12 -13.10 -4.80
C GLU A 690 40.61 -13.42 -4.61
N HIS A 691 39.77 -12.93 -5.53
CA HIS A 691 38.32 -13.17 -5.53
C HIS A 691 37.91 -14.63 -5.83
N GLN A 692 38.83 -15.45 -6.36
CA GLN A 692 38.51 -16.72 -7.02
C GLN A 692 37.88 -17.76 -6.08
N GLU A 693 38.12 -17.68 -4.77
CA GLU A 693 37.42 -18.56 -3.82
C GLU A 693 35.92 -18.28 -3.77
N VAL A 694 35.55 -17.01 -3.62
CA VAL A 694 34.15 -16.59 -3.52
C VAL A 694 33.43 -16.81 -4.86
N SER A 695 34.05 -16.40 -5.97
CA SER A 695 33.50 -16.62 -7.32
C SER A 695 33.26 -18.11 -7.60
N ARG A 696 34.24 -18.99 -7.33
CA ARG A 696 34.08 -20.44 -7.54
C ARG A 696 32.95 -21.03 -6.71
N ARG A 697 32.72 -20.51 -5.49
CA ARG A 697 31.63 -21.02 -4.65
C ARG A 697 30.26 -20.51 -5.10
N ILE A 698 30.15 -19.25 -5.53
CA ILE A 698 28.94 -18.73 -6.17
C ILE A 698 28.61 -19.55 -7.43
N ASP A 699 29.61 -19.81 -8.28
CA ASP A 699 29.41 -20.64 -9.48
C ASP A 699 28.98 -22.08 -9.14
N ALA A 700 29.51 -22.66 -8.06
CA ALA A 700 29.09 -23.97 -7.57
C ALA A 700 27.63 -23.97 -7.11
N ALA A 701 27.19 -22.93 -6.39
CA ALA A 701 25.80 -22.77 -5.96
C ALA A 701 24.84 -22.66 -7.16
N VAL A 702 25.20 -21.86 -8.17
CA VAL A 702 24.41 -21.70 -9.40
C VAL A 702 24.30 -23.01 -10.17
N ARG A 703 25.42 -23.72 -10.37
CA ARG A 703 25.42 -25.02 -11.05
C ARG A 703 24.58 -26.05 -10.31
N LEU A 704 24.69 -26.11 -8.98
CA LEU A 704 23.92 -27.05 -8.16
C LEU A 704 22.42 -26.73 -8.23
N ALA A 705 22.04 -25.46 -8.15
CA ALA A 705 20.65 -25.04 -8.26
C ALA A 705 20.03 -25.41 -9.62
N GLY A 706 20.81 -25.36 -10.70
CA GLY A 706 20.39 -25.81 -12.03
C GLY A 706 20.06 -27.32 -12.14
N THR A 707 20.45 -28.12 -11.13
CA THR A 707 20.08 -29.55 -11.05
C THR A 707 18.84 -29.80 -10.17
N GLY A 708 18.27 -28.74 -9.58
CA GLY A 708 17.15 -28.81 -8.64
C GLY A 708 17.56 -29.01 -7.18
N PRO A 709 16.59 -29.20 -6.27
CA PRO A 709 16.84 -29.60 -4.88
C PRO A 709 17.67 -30.88 -4.80
N VAL A 710 18.76 -30.85 -4.03
CA VAL A 710 19.63 -32.01 -3.77
C VAL A 710 19.50 -32.47 -2.32
N ASP A 711 19.95 -33.68 -2.03
CA ASP A 711 19.98 -34.17 -0.66
C ASP A 711 20.95 -33.34 0.22
N PRO A 712 20.68 -33.21 1.53
CA PRO A 712 21.52 -32.41 2.42
C PRO A 712 23.01 -32.82 2.46
N PRO A 713 23.38 -34.13 2.42
CA PRO A 713 24.79 -34.52 2.34
C PRO A 713 25.48 -34.11 1.03
N ALA A 714 24.79 -34.08 -0.11
CA ALA A 714 25.33 -33.55 -1.37
C ALA A 714 25.50 -32.04 -1.32
N LEU A 715 24.53 -31.33 -0.73
CA LEU A 715 24.63 -29.89 -0.51
C LEU A 715 25.88 -29.55 0.33
N GLU A 716 26.09 -30.27 1.44
CA GLU A 716 27.27 -30.08 2.30
C GLU A 716 28.59 -30.36 1.56
N ARG A 717 28.67 -31.48 0.83
CA ARG A 717 29.87 -31.81 0.03
C ARG A 717 30.18 -30.77 -1.04
N ALA A 718 29.16 -30.16 -1.63
CA ALA A 718 29.33 -29.19 -2.72
C ALA A 718 29.64 -27.79 -2.20
N LEU A 719 28.94 -27.32 -1.16
CA LEU A 719 28.94 -25.91 -0.76
C LEU A 719 29.49 -25.65 0.65
N GLY A 720 29.76 -26.68 1.44
CA GLY A 720 30.25 -26.59 2.81
C GLY A 720 29.13 -26.62 3.86
N SER A 721 29.43 -26.20 5.08
CA SER A 721 28.54 -26.35 6.25
C SER A 721 28.01 -25.02 6.80
N GLY A 722 28.22 -23.92 6.07
CA GLY A 722 27.70 -22.59 6.44
C GLY A 722 28.47 -21.86 7.54
N TRP A 723 29.52 -22.45 8.12
CA TRP A 723 30.32 -21.79 9.18
C TRP A 723 31.23 -20.68 8.67
N THR A 724 31.66 -20.77 7.41
CA THR A 724 32.38 -19.68 6.75
C THR A 724 31.40 -18.77 6.02
N ALA A 725 31.76 -17.51 5.85
CA ALA A 725 31.00 -16.54 5.07
C ALA A 725 30.74 -16.98 3.63
N VAL A 726 31.71 -17.67 3.02
CA VAL A 726 31.61 -18.17 1.64
C VAL A 726 30.61 -19.32 1.55
N ASP A 727 30.67 -20.25 2.51
CA ASP A 727 29.72 -21.36 2.61
C ASP A 727 28.30 -20.82 2.82
N ALA A 728 28.12 -19.90 3.76
CA ALA A 728 26.82 -19.35 4.11
C ALA A 728 26.16 -18.61 2.94
N LEU A 729 26.95 -17.76 2.24
CA LEU A 729 26.51 -17.09 1.03
C LEU A 729 26.06 -18.09 -0.04
N ALA A 730 26.88 -19.12 -0.28
CA ALA A 730 26.64 -20.08 -1.34
C ALA A 730 25.43 -20.99 -1.10
N ILE A 731 25.27 -21.51 0.12
CA ILE A 731 24.11 -22.33 0.49
C ILE A 731 22.83 -21.49 0.41
N GLY A 732 22.85 -20.26 0.93
CA GLY A 732 21.69 -19.38 0.88
C GLY A 732 21.32 -18.99 -0.55
N LEU A 733 22.31 -18.71 -1.40
CA LEU A 733 22.10 -18.42 -2.83
C LEU A 733 21.57 -19.64 -3.58
N TYR A 734 22.14 -20.83 -3.33
CA TYR A 734 21.66 -22.09 -3.89
C TYR A 734 20.17 -22.29 -3.57
N ALA A 735 19.80 -22.15 -2.30
CA ALA A 735 18.43 -22.35 -1.84
C ALA A 735 17.45 -21.35 -2.48
N ALA A 736 17.84 -20.08 -2.58
CA ALA A 736 17.02 -19.05 -3.23
C ALA A 736 16.84 -19.31 -4.74
N LEU A 737 17.87 -19.80 -5.43
CA LEU A 737 17.81 -20.16 -6.86
C LEU A 737 17.00 -21.45 -7.09
N ALA A 738 17.23 -22.49 -6.28
CA ALA A 738 16.59 -23.79 -6.43
C ALA A 738 15.09 -23.77 -6.09
N ALA A 739 14.65 -22.81 -5.27
CA ALA A 739 13.25 -22.65 -4.90
C ALA A 739 12.41 -21.90 -5.94
N ASP A 740 13.02 -21.33 -6.98
CA ASP A 740 12.35 -20.69 -8.13
C ASP A 740 11.15 -19.80 -7.76
N GLY A 741 11.37 -18.89 -6.79
CA GLY A 741 10.38 -17.91 -6.36
C GLY A 741 9.38 -18.38 -5.30
N ASP A 742 9.58 -19.56 -4.72
CA ASP A 742 8.90 -20.01 -3.50
C ASP A 742 9.74 -19.67 -2.24
N PHE A 743 9.27 -18.69 -1.47
CA PHE A 743 9.94 -18.26 -0.24
C PHE A 743 10.05 -19.38 0.80
N ASP A 744 8.98 -20.14 1.00
CA ASP A 744 8.92 -21.20 2.01
C ASP A 744 9.91 -22.32 1.68
N THR A 745 9.98 -22.68 0.40
CA THR A 745 10.93 -23.68 -0.08
C THR A 745 12.36 -23.17 0.04
N ALA A 746 12.64 -21.91 -0.26
CA ALA A 746 13.97 -21.33 -0.13
C ALA A 746 14.50 -21.41 1.31
N VAL A 747 13.71 -20.96 2.31
CA VAL A 747 14.16 -21.01 3.70
C VAL A 747 14.29 -22.45 4.21
N ARG A 748 13.41 -23.38 3.79
CA ARG A 748 13.51 -24.79 4.18
C ARG A 748 14.73 -25.49 3.60
N LEU A 749 15.05 -25.26 2.32
CA LEU A 749 16.26 -25.80 1.69
C LEU A 749 17.53 -25.28 2.36
N ALA A 750 17.52 -24.03 2.81
CA ALA A 750 18.67 -23.40 3.42
C ALA A 750 18.94 -23.84 4.87
N VAL A 751 17.93 -24.33 5.61
CA VAL A 751 18.10 -24.71 7.02
C VAL A 751 18.31 -26.20 7.24
N ASN A 752 17.89 -27.03 6.27
CA ASN A 752 17.95 -28.49 6.37
C ASN A 752 19.26 -29.04 5.80
N HIS A 753 20.38 -28.69 6.43
CA HIS A 753 21.71 -29.24 6.16
C HIS A 753 22.56 -29.24 7.43
N SER A 754 23.68 -29.97 7.42
CA SER A 754 24.62 -29.96 8.54
C SER A 754 25.29 -28.58 8.70
N GLY A 755 25.38 -28.10 9.94
CA GLY A 755 26.16 -26.91 10.28
C GLY A 755 25.30 -25.68 10.56
N ASN A 756 25.74 -24.50 10.11
CA ASN A 756 25.16 -23.23 10.52
C ASN A 756 23.89 -22.86 9.72
N SER A 757 22.83 -23.62 9.95
CA SER A 757 21.50 -23.45 9.35
C SER A 757 20.87 -22.08 9.57
N GLY A 758 21.16 -21.43 10.70
CA GLY A 758 20.66 -20.09 11.03
C GLY A 758 21.17 -19.02 10.06
N THR A 759 22.49 -18.94 9.85
CA THR A 759 23.04 -17.92 8.93
C THR A 759 22.71 -18.24 7.46
N THR A 760 22.72 -19.51 7.05
CA THR A 760 22.33 -19.91 5.69
C THR A 760 20.86 -19.62 5.42
N GLY A 761 19.99 -19.93 6.38
CA GLY A 761 18.59 -19.56 6.38
C GLY A 761 18.41 -18.05 6.25
N ALA A 762 19.16 -17.25 7.02
CA ALA A 762 19.11 -15.79 6.94
C ALA A 762 19.51 -15.27 5.55
N VAL A 763 20.58 -15.80 4.95
CA VAL A 763 20.99 -15.43 3.58
C VAL A 763 19.89 -15.79 2.57
N ALA A 764 19.37 -17.02 2.61
CA ALA A 764 18.32 -17.46 1.68
C ALA A 764 17.04 -16.62 1.83
N GLY A 765 16.58 -16.43 3.06
CA GLY A 765 15.41 -15.61 3.35
C GLY A 765 15.62 -14.16 2.92
N GLY A 766 16.80 -13.59 3.15
CA GLY A 766 17.14 -12.24 2.70
C GLY A 766 17.11 -12.08 1.19
N LEU A 767 17.70 -13.02 0.44
CA LEU A 767 17.69 -13.01 -1.02
C LEU A 767 16.29 -13.23 -1.61
N SER A 768 15.57 -14.25 -1.13
CA SER A 768 14.20 -14.54 -1.56
C SER A 768 13.26 -13.39 -1.21
N GLY A 769 13.42 -12.79 -0.03
CA GLY A 769 12.66 -11.62 0.39
C GLY A 769 12.95 -10.37 -0.45
N ALA A 770 14.23 -10.12 -0.79
CA ALA A 770 14.64 -9.04 -1.69
C ALA A 770 14.11 -9.24 -3.12
N TRP A 771 13.99 -10.48 -3.57
CA TRP A 771 13.49 -10.80 -4.90
C TRP A 771 11.95 -10.74 -4.98
N LEU A 772 11.27 -11.31 -3.99
CA LEU A 772 9.81 -11.54 -4.01
C LEU A 772 9.01 -10.42 -3.33
N GLY A 773 9.60 -9.70 -2.38
CA GLY A 773 8.93 -8.71 -1.55
C GLY A 773 8.27 -9.29 -0.29
N ALA A 774 8.12 -8.45 0.73
CA ALA A 774 7.51 -8.79 2.01
C ALA A 774 6.12 -9.45 1.91
N PRO A 775 5.21 -9.05 0.99
CA PRO A 775 3.90 -9.69 0.86
C PRO A 775 3.95 -11.18 0.49
N ARG A 776 5.09 -11.68 0.01
CA ARG A 776 5.29 -13.10 -0.33
C ARG A 776 5.79 -13.94 0.84
N ILE A 777 6.13 -13.32 1.97
CA ILE A 777 6.45 -14.04 3.21
C ILE A 777 5.14 -14.41 3.89
N ALA A 778 4.84 -15.70 3.95
CA ALA A 778 3.59 -16.19 4.54
C ALA A 778 3.41 -15.75 6.01
N GLU A 779 2.17 -15.47 6.41
CA GLU A 779 1.81 -15.03 7.77
C GLU A 779 2.31 -15.99 8.85
N GLN A 780 2.37 -17.29 8.56
CA GLN A 780 2.91 -18.31 9.47
C GLN A 780 4.34 -18.01 9.95
N TRP A 781 5.14 -17.31 9.14
CA TRP A 781 6.51 -16.94 9.49
C TRP A 781 6.59 -15.64 10.25
N THR A 782 5.70 -14.69 9.97
CA THR A 782 5.76 -13.33 10.50
C THR A 782 4.94 -13.15 11.78
N ALA A 783 3.84 -13.89 11.95
CA ALA A 783 2.96 -13.80 13.12
C ALA A 783 3.64 -14.19 14.43
N GLU A 784 4.55 -15.17 14.38
CA GLU A 784 5.32 -15.63 15.54
C GLU A 784 6.80 -15.18 15.48
N LEU A 785 7.14 -14.16 14.70
CA LEU A 785 8.50 -13.65 14.63
C LEU A 785 8.77 -12.67 15.78
N GLU A 786 9.79 -12.96 16.59
CA GLU A 786 10.28 -12.05 17.62
C GLU A 786 10.67 -10.71 16.99
N LEU A 787 10.26 -9.60 17.63
CA LEU A 787 10.55 -8.24 17.18
C LEU A 787 10.04 -7.88 15.76
N HIS A 788 9.03 -8.57 15.24
CA HIS A 788 8.43 -8.27 13.92
C HIS A 788 8.17 -6.77 13.70
N GLU A 789 7.47 -6.10 14.62
CA GLU A 789 7.13 -4.67 14.51
C GLU A 789 8.37 -3.76 14.51
N VAL A 790 9.43 -4.15 15.22
CA VAL A 790 10.69 -3.40 15.27
C VAL A 790 11.46 -3.57 13.96
N ILE A 791 11.53 -4.79 13.44
CA ILE A 791 12.13 -5.09 12.13
C ILE A 791 11.40 -4.30 11.03
N GLU A 792 10.07 -4.38 11.00
CA GLU A 792 9.24 -3.69 10.01
C GLU A 792 9.44 -2.17 10.09
N SER A 793 9.36 -1.60 11.30
CA SER A 793 9.54 -0.16 11.49
C SER A 793 10.92 0.32 11.03
N LEU A 794 11.99 -0.40 11.41
CA LEU A 794 13.36 0.00 11.07
C LEU A 794 13.64 -0.12 9.57
N ALA A 795 13.15 -1.18 8.91
CA ALA A 795 13.30 -1.35 7.47
C ALA A 795 12.53 -0.28 6.68
N GLN A 796 11.32 0.09 7.15
CA GLN A 796 10.56 1.17 6.55
C GLN A 796 11.24 2.54 6.74
N ASP A 797 11.75 2.82 7.94
CA ASP A 797 12.48 4.05 8.24
C ASP A 797 13.75 4.16 7.39
N ALA A 798 14.46 3.05 7.17
CA ALA A 798 15.60 3.01 6.26
C ALA A 798 15.22 3.39 4.83
N VAL A 799 14.17 2.78 4.28
CA VAL A 799 13.71 3.12 2.93
C VAL A 799 13.25 4.59 2.83
N LEU A 800 12.67 5.14 3.90
CA LEU A 800 12.31 6.56 3.94
C LEU A 800 13.55 7.47 3.96
N GLU A 801 14.56 7.15 4.77
CA GLU A 801 15.80 7.93 4.87
C GLU A 801 16.61 7.91 3.57
N PHE A 802 16.68 6.77 2.89
CA PHE A 802 17.35 6.66 1.58
C PHE A 802 16.45 7.02 0.40
N GLY A 803 15.18 7.36 0.68
CA GLY A 803 14.22 7.81 -0.31
C GLY A 803 14.42 9.27 -0.73
N PRO A 804 13.64 9.75 -1.71
CA PRO A 804 13.76 11.13 -2.22
C PRO A 804 13.35 12.21 -1.21
N ARG A 805 12.84 11.83 -0.04
CA ARG A 805 12.35 12.71 1.02
C ARG A 805 12.61 12.12 2.42
N PRO A 806 13.86 12.11 2.89
CA PRO A 806 14.16 11.69 4.26
C PRO A 806 13.39 12.56 5.27
N PRO A 807 12.70 11.95 6.26
CA PRO A 807 12.16 12.67 7.42
C PRO A 807 13.25 13.32 8.27
N ASP A 808 12.85 14.22 9.17
CA ASP A 808 13.75 14.64 10.25
C ASP A 808 13.76 13.57 11.35
N TRP A 809 14.96 13.10 11.68
CA TRP A 809 15.16 12.00 12.62
C TRP A 809 15.86 12.42 13.91
N ALA A 810 15.97 13.73 14.17
CA ALA A 810 16.79 14.31 15.24
C ALA A 810 16.76 13.53 16.58
N ASP A 811 15.58 13.03 16.98
CA ASP A 811 15.41 12.28 18.24
C ASP A 811 15.53 10.75 18.08
N ARG A 812 15.22 10.20 16.89
CA ARG A 812 15.12 8.74 16.67
C ARG A 812 16.46 8.12 16.23
N TYR A 813 17.14 8.79 15.30
CA TYR A 813 18.40 8.35 14.69
C TYR A 813 19.44 9.48 14.73
N PRO A 814 19.97 9.83 15.92
CA PRO A 814 20.98 10.87 16.04
C PRO A 814 22.28 10.48 15.31
N ALA A 815 22.84 11.44 14.57
CA ALA A 815 24.15 11.31 13.94
C ALA A 815 25.25 11.17 15.01
N THR A 816 26.29 10.37 14.72
CA THR A 816 27.33 9.95 15.68
C THR A 816 28.60 10.80 15.64
#